data_AF-A0A7V6H119-F1
#
_entry.id   AF-A0A7V6H119-F1
#
_cell.length_a   1.000
_cell.length_b   1.000
_cell.length_c   1.000
_cell.angle_alpha   90.00
_cell.angle_beta   90.00
_cell.angle_gamma   90.00
#
_symmetry.space_group_name_H-M   'P 1'
#
loop_
_entity.id
_entity.type
_entity.pdbx_description
1 polymer ?
#
loop_
_entity_poly.entity_id
_entity_poly.type
_entity_poly.pdbx_seq_one_letter_code
_entity_poly.pdbx_strand_id
1 'polypeptide(L)'
;MKTLKFINILKSAFVATVVLTTACQPDEYELGQVLSKSELKYEVVQDSDDPNAVIIKALNPGTQPYWITPMGRSTKLQDTVRIPFAGDYTFVYGVISRGGVVQADPLVVTITTNNLNYVSDPLWTLLTGGVGNEKVWYLDLNADGESRYFAGPLYFYGTDDSWATVTEGQTVEGDVWNWQPDWKGNSWLMAAGDYGSMTFSLKGNAVITVDHKMLGRQESGTFFLDAAAKKLTITDASPLHDSNRDGHVVNWGDIKLMSLTENTMQLAVLRDKALSGEDPCLLVYNFISKDYYDNWVPDDMPDPEPVLPAGWKDDVSKVIAVTDVITWKLSTSNPIDWANLDGSRMNGWNQPADYPDWLGVVDPSIYEGFSLQINSSTGAVVYTAPDGNVEQGSYTLDDKGFYTFTGINPSFPVVGWANFELTADKQLRILSIEKDGLGNLSGMWVGAKDPVKPEYIAYHLVPSVSGGAGSDPAAIVKGYLCSKTWKIDSDREYDVDAPWAEGRYQGPVIFSDYASWSWNPLPGEQYGAGEVGIDYGTMKFNEDGTVIIKQRVRRFTYEEELGGVTQTLVRRGLPQTGDVLETDEIVTLNGIWVFNLDTWSLKLSVDMLHPWTADYAVADWGNITVFRAEENVLILQVMRSQELSEEDAMPMGYVFVPVE
;
A
#
# COMPACT_ATOMS: atom_id res chain seq x y z
N MET A 1 8.28 -79.71 -24.73
CA MET A 1 8.34 -78.41 -24.04
C MET A 1 9.61 -78.22 -23.18
N LYS A 2 10.79 -78.68 -23.62
CA LYS A 2 12.10 -78.42 -22.95
C LYS A 2 13.18 -77.90 -23.91
N THR A 3 13.03 -78.07 -25.23
CA THR A 3 14.03 -77.66 -26.23
C THR A 3 13.91 -76.20 -26.69
N LEU A 4 12.72 -75.58 -26.65
CA LEU A 4 12.55 -74.16 -26.99
C LEU A 4 13.02 -73.19 -25.88
N LYS A 5 13.12 -73.62 -24.62
CA LYS A 5 13.66 -72.77 -23.53
C LYS A 5 15.20 -72.73 -23.53
N PHE A 6 15.88 -73.77 -24.01
CA PHE A 6 17.35 -73.81 -24.06
C PHE A 6 17.94 -72.94 -25.17
N ILE A 7 17.27 -72.86 -26.33
CA ILE A 7 17.72 -72.02 -27.46
C ILE A 7 17.57 -70.52 -27.16
N ASN A 8 16.53 -70.13 -26.40
CA ASN A 8 16.38 -68.74 -25.98
C ASN A 8 17.40 -68.34 -24.91
N ILE A 9 17.74 -69.22 -23.96
CA ILE A 9 18.79 -68.94 -22.94
C ILE A 9 20.18 -68.83 -23.57
N LEU A 10 20.50 -69.64 -24.59
CA LEU A 10 21.77 -69.55 -25.34
C LEU A 10 21.85 -68.31 -26.23
N LYS A 11 20.74 -67.85 -26.82
CA LYS A 11 20.69 -66.58 -27.56
C LYS A 11 20.78 -65.36 -26.64
N SER A 12 20.18 -65.41 -25.44
CA SER A 12 20.33 -64.38 -24.41
C SER A 12 21.75 -64.31 -23.85
N ALA A 13 22.43 -65.44 -23.66
CA ALA A 13 23.81 -65.49 -23.17
C ALA A 13 24.84 -65.02 -24.21
N PHE A 14 24.59 -65.27 -25.51
CA PHE A 14 25.47 -64.79 -26.59
C PHE A 14 25.32 -63.28 -26.83
N VAL A 15 24.09 -62.73 -26.73
CA VAL A 15 23.86 -61.28 -26.80
C VAL A 15 24.39 -60.55 -25.56
N ALA A 16 24.29 -61.15 -24.36
CA ALA A 16 24.88 -60.59 -23.14
C ALA A 16 26.43 -60.57 -23.16
N THR A 17 27.08 -61.49 -23.89
CA THR A 17 28.55 -61.52 -24.01
C THR A 17 29.06 -60.51 -25.06
N VAL A 18 28.26 -60.20 -26.09
CA VAL A 18 28.63 -59.20 -27.12
C VAL A 18 28.35 -57.75 -26.65
N VAL A 19 27.34 -57.54 -25.79
CA VAL A 19 27.06 -56.23 -25.19
C VAL A 19 28.06 -55.84 -24.09
N LEU A 20 28.76 -56.82 -23.49
CA LEU A 20 29.86 -56.56 -22.55
C LEU A 20 31.20 -56.17 -23.22
N THR A 21 31.29 -56.21 -24.55
CA THR A 21 32.48 -55.75 -25.31
C THR A 21 32.26 -54.45 -26.08
N THR A 22 31.09 -53.83 -25.95
CA THR A 22 30.88 -52.40 -26.26
C THR A 22 30.73 -51.61 -24.97
N ALA A 23 31.57 -51.90 -23.98
CA ALA A 23 32.01 -50.84 -23.09
C ALA A 23 32.55 -49.76 -24.02
N CYS A 24 31.95 -48.56 -23.97
CA CYS A 24 32.58 -47.36 -24.48
C CYS A 24 34.07 -47.47 -24.15
N GLN A 25 34.94 -47.40 -25.16
CA GLN A 25 36.30 -46.98 -24.86
C GLN A 25 36.11 -45.75 -23.97
N PRO A 26 36.70 -45.70 -22.76
CA PRO A 26 36.81 -44.41 -22.11
C PRO A 26 37.44 -43.51 -23.17
N ASP A 27 36.76 -42.42 -23.54
CA ASP A 27 37.42 -41.39 -24.32
C ASP A 27 38.66 -41.03 -23.50
N GLU A 28 39.82 -41.51 -23.95
CA GLU A 28 41.09 -41.05 -23.40
C GLU A 28 41.16 -39.59 -23.81
N TYR A 29 40.73 -38.71 -22.91
CA TYR A 29 41.04 -37.30 -22.98
C TYR A 29 42.53 -37.17 -22.70
N GLU A 30 43.36 -37.51 -23.69
CA GLU A 30 44.75 -37.09 -23.69
C GLU A 30 44.74 -35.56 -23.70
N LEU A 31 45.27 -34.96 -22.63
CA LEU A 31 45.64 -33.54 -22.65
C LEU A 31 46.54 -33.36 -23.88
N GLY A 32 46.07 -32.58 -24.85
CA GLY A 32 46.86 -32.29 -26.05
C GLY A 32 48.19 -31.65 -25.67
N GLN A 33 49.20 -31.75 -26.53
CA GLN A 33 50.52 -31.15 -26.25
C GLN A 33 50.39 -29.67 -25.90
N VAL A 34 51.02 -29.30 -24.79
CA VAL A 34 51.22 -27.91 -24.36
C VAL A 34 52.25 -27.29 -25.30
N LEU A 35 51.93 -26.17 -25.94
CA LEU A 35 52.91 -25.38 -26.70
C LEU A 35 54.08 -25.00 -25.76
N SER A 36 55.32 -25.11 -26.23
CA SER A 36 56.45 -24.57 -25.49
C SER A 36 56.46 -23.04 -25.56
N LYS A 37 57.02 -22.36 -24.55
CA LYS A 37 57.15 -20.88 -24.55
C LYS A 37 57.85 -20.35 -25.82
N SER A 38 58.82 -21.10 -26.34
CA SER A 38 59.56 -20.77 -27.57
C SER A 38 58.72 -20.81 -28.85
N GLU A 39 57.54 -21.44 -28.81
CA GLU A 39 56.63 -21.54 -29.96
C GLU A 39 55.57 -20.44 -29.99
N LEU A 40 55.51 -19.58 -28.96
CA LEU A 40 54.63 -18.43 -28.93
C LEU A 40 55.11 -17.36 -29.92
N LYS A 41 54.24 -16.94 -30.82
CA LYS A 41 54.49 -15.95 -31.86
C LYS A 41 53.51 -14.80 -31.68
N TYR A 42 54.04 -13.61 -31.44
CA TYR A 42 53.23 -12.43 -31.17
C TYR A 42 54.00 -11.14 -31.48
N GLU A 43 53.26 -10.05 -31.66
CA GLU A 43 53.79 -8.70 -31.81
C GLU A 43 53.19 -7.79 -30.73
N VAL A 44 54.01 -6.89 -30.18
CA VAL A 44 53.60 -5.77 -29.34
C VAL A 44 54.34 -4.54 -29.85
N VAL A 45 53.61 -3.60 -30.44
CA VAL A 45 54.20 -2.45 -31.16
C VAL A 45 53.43 -1.19 -30.82
N GLN A 46 54.13 -0.10 -30.47
CA GLN A 46 53.49 1.21 -30.33
C GLN A 46 53.11 1.76 -31.70
N ASP A 47 51.91 2.34 -31.80
CA ASP A 47 51.47 3.02 -33.00
C ASP A 47 52.37 4.24 -33.29
N SER A 48 52.71 4.45 -34.57
CA SER A 48 53.63 5.52 -34.96
C SER A 48 53.00 6.91 -34.87
N ASP A 49 51.68 7.00 -35.02
CA ASP A 49 50.93 8.25 -34.99
C ASP A 49 50.42 8.55 -33.56
N ASP A 50 50.23 7.52 -32.74
CA ASP A 50 49.81 7.63 -31.34
C ASP A 50 50.69 6.74 -30.43
N PRO A 51 51.80 7.25 -29.88
CA PRO A 51 52.73 6.45 -29.08
C PRO A 51 52.11 5.90 -27.78
N ASN A 52 50.93 6.39 -27.37
CA ASN A 52 50.15 5.90 -26.24
C ASN A 52 49.21 4.73 -26.61
N ALA A 53 49.10 4.39 -27.90
CA ALA A 53 48.40 3.21 -28.40
C ALA A 53 49.38 2.06 -28.64
N VAL A 54 49.16 0.92 -27.98
CA VAL A 54 49.97 -0.30 -28.15
C VAL A 54 49.15 -1.35 -28.89
N ILE A 55 49.60 -1.71 -30.09
CA ILE A 55 48.99 -2.74 -30.93
C ILE A 55 49.58 -4.09 -30.52
N ILE A 56 48.71 -5.01 -30.11
CA ILE A 56 49.07 -6.39 -29.78
C ILE A 56 48.51 -7.33 -30.85
N LYS A 57 49.30 -8.31 -31.31
CA LYS A 57 48.86 -9.31 -32.30
C LYS A 57 49.31 -10.71 -31.92
N ALA A 58 48.36 -11.65 -31.91
CA ALA A 58 48.61 -13.07 -31.78
C ALA A 58 48.86 -13.68 -33.16
N LEU A 59 49.99 -14.35 -33.34
CA LEU A 59 50.42 -14.90 -34.62
C LEU A 59 50.49 -16.44 -34.63
N ASN A 60 49.95 -17.10 -33.60
CA ASN A 60 49.84 -18.55 -33.51
C ASN A 60 48.53 -19.06 -34.16
N PRO A 61 48.58 -19.64 -35.38
CA PRO A 61 47.36 -20.04 -36.08
C PRO A 61 46.63 -21.18 -35.37
N GLY A 62 45.29 -21.16 -35.38
CA GLY A 62 44.47 -22.23 -34.82
C GLY A 62 44.50 -22.32 -33.29
N THR A 63 44.98 -21.28 -32.61
CA THR A 63 45.05 -21.21 -31.15
C THR A 63 44.19 -20.07 -30.60
N GLN A 64 43.73 -20.20 -29.36
CA GLN A 64 42.98 -19.14 -28.69
C GLN A 64 43.97 -18.23 -27.92
N PRO A 65 44.15 -16.96 -28.32
CA PRO A 65 45.08 -16.07 -27.65
C PRO A 65 44.53 -15.60 -26.31
N TYR A 66 45.45 -15.26 -25.42
CA TYR A 66 45.19 -14.70 -24.10
C TYR A 66 46.26 -13.66 -23.79
N TRP A 67 45.84 -12.43 -23.52
CA TRP A 67 46.72 -11.31 -23.21
C TRP A 67 46.41 -10.78 -21.82
N ILE A 68 47.44 -10.56 -21.03
CA ILE A 68 47.40 -9.69 -19.85
C ILE A 68 48.02 -8.36 -20.28
N THR A 69 47.28 -7.28 -20.07
CA THR A 69 47.65 -5.93 -20.47
C THR A 69 47.50 -4.99 -19.26
N PRO A 70 48.07 -3.79 -19.32
CA PRO A 70 47.87 -2.78 -18.27
C PRO A 70 46.43 -2.32 -18.09
N MET A 71 45.58 -2.55 -19.09
CA MET A 71 44.18 -2.13 -19.12
C MET A 71 43.23 -3.34 -19.01
N GLY A 72 43.72 -4.46 -18.47
CA GLY A 72 42.95 -5.68 -18.29
C GLY A 72 43.39 -6.81 -19.23
N ARG A 73 42.44 -7.64 -19.69
CA ARG A 73 42.74 -8.84 -20.48
C ARG A 73 42.12 -8.78 -21.88
N SER A 74 42.77 -9.42 -22.85
CA SER A 74 42.25 -9.54 -24.22
C SER A 74 42.42 -10.95 -24.77
N THR A 75 41.40 -11.45 -25.47
CA THR A 75 41.43 -12.73 -26.19
C THR A 75 41.32 -12.54 -27.71
N LYS A 76 41.53 -11.31 -28.19
CA LYS A 76 41.49 -10.99 -29.63
C LYS A 76 42.78 -11.40 -30.31
N LEU A 77 42.68 -11.76 -31.60
CA LEU A 77 43.86 -12.00 -32.45
C LEU A 77 44.67 -10.72 -32.68
N GLN A 78 44.01 -9.56 -32.70
CA GLN A 78 44.64 -8.25 -32.72
C GLN A 78 43.82 -7.30 -31.85
N ASP A 79 44.48 -6.49 -31.04
CA ASP A 79 43.85 -5.46 -30.21
C ASP A 79 44.73 -4.21 -30.12
N THR A 80 44.13 -3.09 -29.71
CA THR A 80 44.84 -1.83 -29.47
C THR A 80 44.59 -1.38 -28.04
N VAL A 81 45.62 -1.44 -27.20
CA VAL A 81 45.58 -1.01 -25.80
C VAL A 81 45.98 0.45 -25.72
N ARG A 82 45.05 1.28 -25.24
CA ARG A 82 45.21 2.74 -25.14
C ARG A 82 45.58 3.11 -23.72
N ILE A 83 46.80 3.61 -23.53
CA ILE A 83 47.38 3.89 -22.20
C ILE A 83 47.51 5.40 -22.04
N PRO A 84 46.71 6.05 -21.16
CA PRO A 84 46.65 7.51 -21.09
C PRO A 84 47.91 8.17 -20.50
N PHE A 85 48.68 7.46 -19.70
CA PHE A 85 49.79 8.02 -18.93
C PHE A 85 51.14 7.48 -19.40
N ALA A 86 52.19 8.30 -19.22
CA ALA A 86 53.57 7.89 -19.37
C ALA A 86 53.96 6.96 -18.21
N GLY A 87 54.72 5.92 -18.52
CA GLY A 87 55.14 4.92 -17.55
C GLY A 87 55.64 3.63 -18.21
N ASP A 88 56.06 2.69 -17.37
CA ASP A 88 56.46 1.35 -17.79
C ASP A 88 55.31 0.37 -17.57
N TYR A 89 54.95 -0.33 -18.65
CA TYR A 89 53.74 -1.11 -18.72
C TYR A 89 54.03 -2.54 -19.17
N THR A 90 53.49 -3.50 -18.42
CA THR A 90 53.76 -4.93 -18.67
C THR A 90 52.67 -5.57 -19.51
N PHE A 91 53.09 -6.29 -20.54
CA PHE A 91 52.25 -7.13 -21.40
C PHE A 91 52.70 -8.58 -21.28
N VAL A 92 51.74 -9.50 -21.20
CA VAL A 92 52.01 -10.95 -21.20
C VAL A 92 51.12 -11.60 -22.26
N TYR A 93 51.74 -12.18 -23.28
CA TYR A 93 51.04 -13.01 -24.25
C TYR A 93 50.95 -14.45 -23.76
N GLY A 94 49.85 -15.12 -24.08
CA GLY A 94 49.70 -16.54 -23.89
C GLY A 94 48.71 -17.15 -24.87
N VAL A 95 48.69 -18.48 -24.87
CA VAL A 95 47.79 -19.30 -25.68
C VAL A 95 47.08 -20.28 -24.77
N ILE A 96 45.77 -20.41 -24.96
CA ILE A 96 44.94 -21.44 -24.33
C ILE A 96 44.90 -22.64 -25.29
N SER A 97 45.39 -23.80 -24.83
CA SER A 97 45.42 -25.06 -25.58
C SER A 97 44.70 -26.18 -24.81
N ARG A 98 44.47 -27.33 -25.46
CA ARG A 98 43.91 -28.53 -24.81
C ARG A 98 44.77 -29.07 -23.66
N GLY A 99 46.06 -28.73 -23.61
CA GLY A 99 46.97 -29.12 -22.54
C GLY A 99 47.09 -28.11 -21.39
N GLY A 100 46.42 -26.94 -21.49
CA GLY A 100 46.53 -25.85 -20.53
C GLY A 100 46.99 -24.52 -21.16
N VAL A 101 47.23 -23.53 -20.31
CA VAL A 101 47.65 -22.17 -20.70
C VAL A 101 49.17 -22.07 -20.71
N VAL A 102 49.73 -21.50 -21.78
CA VAL A 102 51.15 -21.22 -21.93
C VAL A 102 51.33 -19.72 -22.05
N GLN A 103 52.18 -19.12 -21.21
CA GLN A 103 52.44 -17.68 -21.22
C GLN A 103 53.91 -17.41 -21.58
N ALA A 104 54.13 -16.37 -22.38
CA ALA A 104 55.43 -15.80 -22.64
C ALA A 104 55.97 -15.12 -21.36
N ASP A 105 57.25 -14.79 -21.37
CA ASP A 105 57.80 -13.95 -20.31
C ASP A 105 57.25 -12.51 -20.45
N PRO A 106 57.12 -11.76 -19.33
CA PRO A 106 56.59 -10.40 -19.38
C PRO A 106 57.40 -9.48 -20.28
N LEU A 107 56.72 -8.74 -21.14
CA LEU A 107 57.30 -7.70 -21.99
C LEU A 107 56.95 -6.32 -21.41
N VAL A 108 57.97 -5.51 -21.15
CA VAL A 108 57.78 -4.12 -20.71
C VAL A 108 57.80 -3.19 -21.92
N VAL A 109 56.77 -2.36 -22.03
CA VAL A 109 56.67 -1.26 -23.01
C VAL A 109 56.72 0.05 -22.23
N THR A 110 57.65 0.93 -22.60
CA THR A 110 57.79 2.26 -22.00
C THR A 110 57.01 3.29 -22.83
N ILE A 111 55.98 3.86 -22.24
CA ILE A 111 55.22 4.98 -22.81
C ILE A 111 55.84 6.28 -22.27
N THR A 112 56.29 7.17 -23.14
CA THR A 112 57.04 8.38 -22.75
C THR A 112 56.18 9.66 -22.72
N THR A 113 54.94 9.57 -23.19
CA THR A 113 54.01 10.69 -23.32
C THR A 113 52.70 10.42 -22.59
N ASN A 114 51.95 11.48 -22.26
CA ASN A 114 50.57 11.36 -21.82
C ASN A 114 49.65 11.61 -23.02
N ASN A 115 48.59 10.82 -23.16
CA ASN A 115 47.48 11.07 -24.07
C ASN A 115 46.16 11.07 -23.27
N LEU A 116 45.87 12.20 -22.63
CA LEU A 116 44.72 12.34 -21.73
C LEU A 116 43.38 12.36 -22.46
N ASN A 117 43.35 12.41 -23.80
CA ASN A 117 42.12 12.33 -24.58
C ASN A 117 41.42 10.97 -24.41
N TYR A 118 42.14 9.93 -23.99
CA TYR A 118 41.53 8.62 -23.68
C TYR A 118 40.67 8.63 -22.41
N VAL A 119 40.81 9.67 -21.58
CA VAL A 119 40.12 9.82 -20.29
C VAL A 119 39.53 11.22 -20.11
N SER A 120 39.25 11.92 -21.22
CA SER A 120 38.77 13.31 -21.20
C SER A 120 37.25 13.44 -21.17
N ASP A 121 36.50 12.35 -21.33
CA ASP A 121 35.03 12.39 -21.24
C ASP A 121 34.60 12.77 -19.81
N PRO A 122 33.58 13.63 -19.62
CA PRO A 122 33.12 14.06 -18.30
C PRO A 122 32.79 12.90 -17.34
N LEU A 123 32.37 11.74 -17.84
CA LEU A 123 32.09 10.57 -17.00
C LEU A 123 33.35 10.07 -16.26
N TRP A 124 34.55 10.24 -16.82
CA TRP A 124 35.80 9.93 -16.10
C TRP A 124 35.98 10.83 -14.89
N THR A 125 35.67 12.12 -15.03
CA THR A 125 35.73 13.06 -13.91
C THR A 125 34.69 12.70 -12.84
N LEU A 126 33.45 12.39 -13.22
CA LEU A 126 32.43 11.99 -12.27
C LEU A 126 32.82 10.73 -11.49
N LEU A 127 33.38 9.73 -12.18
CA LEU A 127 33.77 8.45 -11.60
C LEU A 127 34.99 8.54 -10.67
N THR A 128 35.99 9.36 -11.03
CA THR A 128 37.34 9.34 -10.43
C THR A 128 37.77 10.64 -9.75
N GLY A 129 37.01 11.72 -9.89
CA GLY A 129 37.46 13.09 -9.58
C GLY A 129 38.36 13.71 -10.66
N GLY A 130 38.63 12.98 -11.76
CA GLY A 130 39.42 13.45 -12.90
C GLY A 130 40.91 13.10 -12.78
N VAL A 131 41.67 13.50 -13.81
CA VAL A 131 43.10 13.18 -13.92
C VAL A 131 43.88 13.68 -12.71
N GLY A 132 44.65 12.77 -12.06
CA GLY A 132 45.43 13.09 -10.87
C GLY A 132 44.67 12.99 -9.54
N ASN A 133 43.38 12.68 -9.59
CA ASN A 133 42.52 12.50 -8.41
C ASN A 133 42.08 11.04 -8.27
N GLU A 134 41.38 10.78 -7.17
CA GLU A 134 40.64 9.55 -6.94
C GLU A 134 39.33 9.89 -6.23
N LYS A 135 38.34 9.01 -6.37
CA LYS A 135 37.03 9.18 -5.74
C LYS A 135 36.58 7.88 -5.10
N VAL A 136 36.02 8.02 -3.91
CA VAL A 136 35.54 6.91 -3.08
C VAL A 136 34.01 6.84 -3.19
N TRP A 137 33.51 5.62 -3.31
CA TRP A 137 32.10 5.27 -3.43
C TRP A 137 31.71 4.26 -2.37
N TYR A 138 30.53 4.42 -1.80
CA TYR A 138 29.90 3.51 -0.86
C TYR A 138 28.64 2.93 -1.49
N LEU A 139 28.33 1.66 -1.18
CA LEU A 139 27.00 1.12 -1.45
C LEU A 139 25.98 1.91 -0.64
N ASP A 140 24.82 2.23 -1.22
CA ASP A 140 23.80 3.05 -0.55
C ASP A 140 22.97 2.24 0.46
N LEU A 141 23.63 1.73 1.48
CA LEU A 141 23.07 1.08 2.66
C LEU A 141 24.11 1.06 3.79
N ASN A 142 23.74 1.51 4.98
CA ASN A 142 24.60 1.44 6.17
C ASN A 142 24.19 0.33 7.16
N ALA A 143 24.94 0.23 8.26
CA ALA A 143 24.68 -0.70 9.35
C ALA A 143 23.35 -0.45 10.10
N ASP A 144 22.79 0.75 9.99
CA ASP A 144 21.52 1.13 10.60
C ASP A 144 20.32 0.84 9.69
N GLY A 145 20.54 0.30 8.49
CA GLY A 145 19.47 0.01 7.55
C GLY A 145 18.97 1.25 6.79
N GLU A 146 19.86 2.21 6.56
CA GLU A 146 19.54 3.47 5.90
C GLU A 146 20.19 3.57 4.52
N SER A 147 19.35 3.74 3.50
CA SER A 147 19.72 4.21 2.16
C SER A 147 19.44 5.72 2.09
N ARG A 148 20.45 6.49 1.67
CA ARG A 148 20.49 7.96 1.81
C ARG A 148 20.08 8.71 0.54
N TYR A 149 20.11 8.06 -0.62
CA TYR A 149 19.71 8.68 -1.88
C TYR A 149 18.69 7.83 -2.62
N PHE A 150 18.97 6.55 -2.77
CA PHE A 150 18.12 5.59 -3.44
C PHE A 150 17.13 4.97 -2.44
N ALA A 151 16.04 4.40 -2.95
CA ALA A 151 15.07 3.68 -2.13
C ALA A 151 15.72 2.46 -1.44
N GLY A 152 16.71 1.85 -2.10
CA GLY A 152 17.49 0.73 -1.57
C GLY A 152 18.82 0.54 -2.31
N PRO A 153 19.70 -0.35 -1.81
CA PRO A 153 21.04 -0.57 -2.37
C PRO A 153 21.07 -1.38 -3.68
N LEU A 154 19.98 -2.08 -4.01
CA LEU A 154 19.90 -2.99 -5.14
C LEU A 154 18.53 -2.90 -5.81
N TYR A 155 18.55 -2.68 -7.12
CA TYR A 155 17.38 -2.73 -7.99
C TYR A 155 17.50 -3.86 -9.01
N PHE A 156 16.37 -4.17 -9.65
CA PHE A 156 16.27 -5.19 -10.69
C PHE A 156 15.71 -4.57 -11.95
N TYR A 157 16.36 -4.85 -13.08
CA TYR A 157 15.94 -4.35 -14.38
C TYR A 157 15.89 -5.46 -15.43
N GLY A 158 15.10 -5.23 -16.46
CA GLY A 158 15.10 -6.04 -17.67
C GLY A 158 16.48 -6.05 -18.32
N THR A 159 16.78 -7.12 -19.05
CA THR A 159 18.12 -7.32 -19.63
C THR A 159 18.48 -6.31 -20.73
N ASP A 160 17.48 -5.67 -21.34
CA ASP A 160 17.64 -4.64 -22.39
C ASP A 160 17.66 -3.21 -21.82
N ASP A 161 17.44 -3.02 -20.51
CA ASP A 161 17.64 -1.74 -19.86
C ASP A 161 19.11 -1.28 -19.90
N SER A 162 19.29 0.04 -19.91
CA SER A 162 20.60 0.68 -20.08
C SER A 162 20.60 2.14 -19.62
N TRP A 163 21.74 2.84 -19.80
CA TRP A 163 21.84 4.29 -19.62
C TRP A 163 20.74 5.06 -20.37
N ALA A 164 20.36 4.61 -21.57
CA ALA A 164 19.34 5.27 -22.38
C ALA A 164 17.96 5.25 -21.67
N THR A 165 17.59 4.14 -21.04
CA THR A 165 16.31 4.01 -20.33
C THR A 165 16.37 4.70 -18.95
N VAL A 166 17.45 4.51 -18.21
CA VAL A 166 17.57 4.96 -16.81
C VAL A 166 17.93 6.44 -16.68
N THR A 167 18.90 6.91 -17.47
CA THR A 167 19.42 8.28 -17.36
C THR A 167 18.80 9.22 -18.40
N GLU A 168 18.55 8.73 -19.62
CA GLU A 168 18.04 9.58 -20.71
C GLU A 168 16.51 9.47 -20.87
N GLY A 169 15.85 8.56 -20.14
CA GLY A 169 14.39 8.37 -20.18
C GLY A 169 13.85 7.89 -21.53
N GLN A 170 14.71 7.29 -22.36
CA GLN A 170 14.33 6.79 -23.67
C GLN A 170 13.60 5.46 -23.56
N THR A 171 12.63 5.24 -24.45
CA THR A 171 12.00 3.93 -24.63
C THR A 171 12.85 3.10 -25.60
N VAL A 172 13.14 1.85 -25.21
CA VAL A 172 13.84 0.87 -26.05
C VAL A 172 12.95 -0.37 -26.23
N GLU A 173 13.16 -1.12 -27.31
CA GLU A 173 12.48 -2.40 -27.52
C GLU A 173 13.22 -3.53 -26.78
N GLY A 174 12.48 -4.52 -26.29
CA GLY A 174 13.05 -5.72 -25.65
C GLY A 174 12.49 -6.01 -24.26
N ASP A 175 13.27 -6.74 -23.47
CA ASP A 175 13.02 -7.03 -22.06
C ASP A 175 13.37 -5.78 -21.22
N VAL A 176 12.36 -4.91 -21.06
CA VAL A 176 12.45 -3.62 -20.36
C VAL A 176 11.42 -3.58 -19.26
N TRP A 177 11.89 -3.53 -18.02
CA TRP A 177 11.08 -3.38 -16.82
C TRP A 177 12.01 -3.00 -15.67
N ASN A 178 11.47 -2.43 -14.60
CA ASN A 178 12.26 -2.20 -13.40
C ASN A 178 11.45 -2.49 -12.15
N TRP A 179 12.14 -2.97 -11.14
CA TRP A 179 11.66 -3.05 -9.77
C TRP A 179 12.71 -2.41 -8.87
N GLN A 180 12.31 -1.30 -8.23
CA GLN A 180 13.15 -0.46 -7.39
C GLN A 180 12.67 -0.54 -5.93
N PRO A 181 12.87 -1.68 -5.25
CA PRO A 181 12.36 -1.87 -3.90
C PRO A 181 13.01 -0.89 -2.93
N ASP A 182 12.19 -0.32 -2.04
CA ASP A 182 12.72 0.35 -0.87
C ASP A 182 13.31 -0.67 0.11
N TRP A 183 14.44 -0.35 0.73
CA TRP A 183 15.10 -1.29 1.63
C TRP A 183 14.29 -1.56 2.89
N LYS A 184 13.60 -0.55 3.45
CA LYS A 184 12.86 -0.69 4.72
C LYS A 184 11.73 -1.74 4.63
N GLY A 185 10.93 -1.69 3.57
CA GLY A 185 9.87 -2.66 3.28
C GLY A 185 10.39 -3.99 2.73
N ASN A 186 11.64 -4.03 2.25
CA ASN A 186 12.23 -5.21 1.60
C ASN A 186 13.59 -5.59 2.20
N SER A 187 13.73 -5.46 3.52
CA SER A 187 15.00 -5.65 4.24
C SER A 187 15.58 -7.07 4.11
N TRP A 188 14.76 -8.03 3.70
CA TRP A 188 15.16 -9.40 3.36
C TRP A 188 16.07 -9.49 2.12
N LEU A 189 16.08 -8.48 1.23
CA LEU A 189 16.87 -8.49 -0.01
C LEU A 189 18.37 -8.46 0.26
N MET A 190 18.79 -7.63 1.21
CA MET A 190 20.18 -7.36 1.58
C MET A 190 20.26 -7.00 3.06
N ALA A 191 21.20 -7.58 3.80
CA ALA A 191 21.35 -7.28 5.23
C ALA A 191 21.83 -5.83 5.46
N ALA A 192 21.36 -5.17 6.51
CA ALA A 192 21.98 -3.94 7.00
C ALA A 192 23.42 -4.23 7.43
N GLY A 193 24.37 -3.39 7.02
CA GLY A 193 25.78 -3.61 7.31
C GLY A 193 26.68 -2.55 6.72
N ASP A 194 27.93 -2.52 7.20
CA ASP A 194 29.01 -1.75 6.57
C ASP A 194 29.61 -2.58 5.45
N TYR A 195 29.21 -2.30 4.21
CA TYR A 195 29.72 -3.00 3.02
C TYR A 195 31.16 -2.65 2.67
N GLY A 196 31.72 -1.59 3.27
CA GLY A 196 33.05 -1.06 2.97
C GLY A 196 33.03 -0.05 1.83
N SER A 197 34.12 0.06 1.07
CA SER A 197 34.31 1.16 0.12
C SER A 197 34.99 0.73 -1.17
N MET A 198 34.70 1.44 -2.27
CA MET A 198 35.32 1.27 -3.58
C MET A 198 35.96 2.58 -4.01
N THR A 199 37.24 2.57 -4.36
CA THR A 199 37.98 3.76 -4.78
C THR A 199 38.42 3.62 -6.23
N PHE A 200 37.98 4.54 -7.09
CA PHE A 200 38.48 4.67 -8.46
C PHE A 200 39.54 5.77 -8.50
N SER A 201 40.77 5.40 -8.86
CA SER A 201 41.91 6.30 -8.94
C SER A 201 42.34 6.53 -10.38
N LEU A 202 42.62 7.79 -10.72
CA LEU A 202 43.23 8.21 -11.98
C LEU A 202 44.57 8.91 -11.74
N LYS A 203 45.26 8.52 -10.66
CA LYS A 203 46.60 8.99 -10.28
C LYS A 203 47.67 8.22 -11.04
N GLY A 204 47.92 8.63 -12.29
CA GLY A 204 48.97 8.05 -13.14
C GLY A 204 48.62 6.69 -13.76
N ASN A 205 47.56 6.01 -13.31
CA ASN A 205 46.92 4.89 -13.99
C ASN A 205 45.45 4.76 -13.55
N ALA A 206 44.64 4.03 -14.31
CA ALA A 206 43.25 3.71 -13.95
C ALA A 206 43.21 2.46 -13.05
N VAL A 207 43.25 2.69 -11.74
CA VAL A 207 43.34 1.65 -10.70
C VAL A 207 42.10 1.70 -9.81
N ILE A 208 41.61 0.54 -9.42
CA ILE A 208 40.50 0.39 -8.48
C ILE A 208 40.95 -0.41 -7.26
N THR A 209 40.56 0.02 -6.08
CA THR A 209 40.71 -0.75 -4.83
C THR A 209 39.35 -0.88 -4.15
N VAL A 210 39.01 -2.08 -3.71
CA VAL A 210 37.72 -2.38 -3.09
C VAL A 210 37.91 -3.09 -1.76
N ASP A 211 37.35 -2.53 -0.69
CA ASP A 211 37.31 -3.12 0.65
C ASP A 211 35.91 -3.70 0.87
N HIS A 212 35.75 -5.00 0.64
CA HIS A 212 34.47 -5.70 0.83
C HIS A 212 34.34 -6.18 2.27
N LYS A 213 33.89 -5.31 3.16
CA LYS A 213 33.81 -5.64 4.60
C LYS A 213 32.83 -6.78 4.89
N MET A 214 31.67 -6.79 4.23
CA MET A 214 30.66 -7.84 4.42
C MET A 214 31.05 -9.20 3.79
N LEU A 215 32.00 -9.20 2.84
CA LEU A 215 32.57 -10.43 2.27
C LEU A 215 33.91 -10.83 2.90
N GLY A 216 34.48 -9.96 3.75
CA GLY A 216 35.77 -10.18 4.41
C GLY A 216 36.98 -10.23 3.46
N ARG A 217 36.95 -9.49 2.33
CA ARG A 217 38.05 -9.47 1.35
C ARG A 217 38.42 -8.07 0.87
N GLN A 218 39.66 -7.91 0.46
CA GLN A 218 40.17 -6.70 -0.20
C GLN A 218 40.70 -7.05 -1.58
N GLU A 219 40.34 -6.22 -2.55
CA GLU A 219 40.66 -6.43 -3.96
C GLU A 219 41.34 -5.19 -4.53
N SER A 220 42.22 -5.40 -5.50
CA SER A 220 42.92 -4.33 -6.19
C SER A 220 43.10 -4.73 -7.64
N GLY A 221 42.75 -3.82 -8.54
CA GLY A 221 42.64 -4.12 -9.95
C GLY A 221 42.79 -2.88 -10.81
N THR A 222 42.49 -3.04 -12.09
CA THR A 222 42.43 -1.96 -13.07
C THR A 222 41.02 -1.81 -13.60
N PHE A 223 40.68 -0.62 -14.08
CA PHE A 223 39.39 -0.41 -14.73
C PHE A 223 39.52 0.36 -16.03
N PHE A 224 38.53 0.20 -16.89
CA PHE A 224 38.37 0.98 -18.12
C PHE A 224 36.91 1.39 -18.28
N LEU A 225 36.69 2.69 -18.48
CA LEU A 225 35.37 3.25 -18.78
C LEU A 225 35.28 3.58 -20.27
N ASP A 226 34.46 2.80 -20.98
CA ASP A 226 34.01 3.15 -22.32
C ASP A 226 32.81 4.08 -22.20
N ALA A 227 33.08 5.38 -22.21
CA ALA A 227 32.05 6.41 -22.06
C ALA A 227 31.05 6.41 -23.22
N ALA A 228 31.45 5.99 -24.42
CA ALA A 228 30.56 5.91 -25.58
C ALA A 228 29.60 4.73 -25.44
N ALA A 229 30.12 3.55 -25.08
CA ALA A 229 29.32 2.35 -24.89
C ALA A 229 28.59 2.29 -23.53
N LYS A 230 28.84 3.25 -22.63
CA LYS A 230 28.34 3.26 -21.25
C LYS A 230 28.65 1.94 -20.53
N LYS A 231 29.90 1.51 -20.67
CA LYS A 231 30.39 0.23 -20.15
C LYS A 231 31.59 0.46 -19.25
N LEU A 232 31.55 -0.12 -18.06
CA LEU A 232 32.68 -0.17 -17.14
C LEU A 232 33.24 -1.59 -17.17
N THR A 233 34.56 -1.72 -17.34
CA THR A 233 35.25 -3.00 -17.23
C THR A 233 36.19 -2.95 -16.04
N ILE A 234 36.05 -3.89 -15.10
CA ILE A 234 36.96 -4.05 -13.96
C ILE A 234 37.73 -5.36 -14.12
N THR A 235 39.03 -5.35 -13.86
CA THR A 235 39.89 -6.53 -13.90
C THR A 235 40.55 -6.72 -12.54
N ASP A 236 40.51 -7.95 -12.02
CA ASP A 236 41.11 -8.37 -10.73
C ASP A 236 40.50 -7.71 -9.48
N ALA A 237 39.29 -7.16 -9.64
CA ALA A 237 38.42 -6.72 -8.55
C ALA A 237 36.94 -6.85 -8.98
N SER A 238 36.04 -6.70 -8.02
CA SER A 238 34.58 -6.64 -8.21
C SER A 238 34.01 -5.39 -7.53
N PRO A 239 32.92 -4.78 -8.06
CA PRO A 239 32.24 -3.68 -7.36
C PRO A 239 31.66 -4.20 -6.03
N LEU A 240 31.47 -3.32 -5.04
CA LEU A 240 30.84 -3.72 -3.77
C LEU A 240 29.45 -4.33 -4.03
N HIS A 241 29.16 -5.45 -3.37
CA HIS A 241 27.89 -6.18 -3.49
C HIS A 241 27.66 -7.07 -2.25
N ASP A 242 26.50 -7.72 -2.17
CA ASP A 242 26.12 -8.61 -1.06
C ASP A 242 26.57 -10.07 -1.24
N SER A 243 26.70 -10.77 -0.10
CA SER A 243 27.06 -12.19 -0.07
C SER A 243 26.04 -13.11 -0.72
N ASN A 244 24.75 -12.73 -0.75
CA ASN A 244 23.71 -13.62 -1.28
C ASN A 244 23.79 -13.73 -2.80
N ARG A 245 24.42 -12.76 -3.48
CA ARG A 245 24.54 -12.70 -4.93
C ARG A 245 25.96 -12.79 -5.45
N ASP A 246 26.97 -12.86 -4.57
CA ASP A 246 28.40 -13.03 -4.95
C ASP A 246 28.59 -14.21 -5.93
N GLY A 247 27.86 -15.31 -5.69
CA GLY A 247 27.88 -16.50 -6.56
C GLY A 247 26.91 -16.49 -7.74
N HIS A 248 26.13 -15.43 -7.99
CA HIS A 248 25.06 -15.39 -9.00
C HIS A 248 25.48 -14.74 -10.33
N VAL A 249 26.69 -14.20 -10.40
CA VAL A 249 27.20 -13.44 -11.54
C VAL A 249 28.45 -14.11 -12.08
N VAL A 250 28.48 -14.36 -13.40
CA VAL A 250 29.63 -15.02 -14.05
C VAL A 250 30.86 -14.12 -14.10
N ASN A 251 30.66 -12.83 -14.40
CA ASN A 251 31.74 -11.86 -14.53
C ASN A 251 31.36 -10.51 -13.91
N TRP A 252 31.76 -10.29 -12.67
CA TRP A 252 31.60 -9.04 -11.95
C TRP A 252 32.32 -7.84 -12.59
N GLY A 253 33.29 -8.11 -13.48
CA GLY A 253 34.02 -7.09 -14.21
C GLY A 253 33.33 -6.60 -15.49
N ASP A 254 32.22 -7.22 -15.92
CA ASP A 254 31.46 -6.82 -17.11
C ASP A 254 30.22 -6.02 -16.72
N ILE A 255 30.35 -4.69 -16.67
CA ILE A 255 29.38 -3.82 -16.02
C ILE A 255 28.75 -2.86 -17.03
N LYS A 256 27.42 -2.80 -17.06
CA LYS A 256 26.67 -1.72 -17.71
C LYS A 256 26.60 -0.53 -16.74
N LEU A 257 26.98 0.65 -17.21
CA LEU A 257 26.80 1.89 -16.46
C LEU A 257 25.38 2.40 -16.70
N MET A 258 24.54 2.40 -15.67
CA MET A 258 23.12 2.77 -15.80
C MET A 258 22.89 4.25 -15.56
N SER A 259 23.59 4.82 -14.57
CA SER A 259 23.63 6.25 -14.28
C SER A 259 24.91 6.61 -13.55
N LEU A 260 25.34 7.87 -13.71
CA LEU A 260 26.51 8.43 -13.03
C LEU A 260 26.35 9.95 -12.90
N THR A 261 26.41 10.45 -11.68
CA THR A 261 26.39 11.87 -11.33
C THR A 261 27.56 12.20 -10.40
N GLU A 262 27.62 13.43 -9.90
CA GLU A 262 28.61 13.80 -8.88
C GLU A 262 28.41 13.00 -7.57
N ASN A 263 27.17 12.68 -7.23
CA ASN A 263 26.84 12.10 -5.94
C ASN A 263 26.45 10.63 -6.01
N THR A 264 26.00 10.14 -7.17
CA THR A 264 25.34 8.85 -7.30
C THR A 264 25.82 8.08 -8.50
N MET A 265 25.81 6.74 -8.40
CA MET A 265 26.22 5.84 -9.47
C MET A 265 25.41 4.55 -9.40
N GLN A 266 25.00 4.03 -10.56
CA GLN A 266 24.33 2.75 -10.68
C GLN A 266 25.08 1.82 -11.63
N LEU A 267 25.54 0.68 -11.10
CA LEU A 267 26.30 -0.32 -11.84
C LEU A 267 25.46 -1.60 -11.98
N ALA A 268 25.25 -2.05 -13.21
CA ALA A 268 24.48 -3.23 -13.51
C ALA A 268 25.35 -4.41 -13.94
N VAL A 269 25.11 -5.56 -13.33
CA VAL A 269 25.69 -6.86 -13.71
C VAL A 269 24.58 -7.86 -14.05
N LEU A 270 24.86 -8.80 -14.94
CA LEU A 270 23.87 -9.79 -15.37
C LEU A 270 23.77 -10.94 -14.35
N ARG A 271 22.56 -11.18 -13.82
CA ARG A 271 22.26 -12.40 -13.07
C ARG A 271 22.30 -13.59 -14.02
N ASP A 272 23.14 -14.56 -13.72
CA ASP A 272 23.25 -15.78 -14.51
C ASP A 272 22.23 -16.83 -14.05
N LYS A 273 21.55 -17.44 -15.01
CA LYS A 273 20.49 -18.43 -14.75
C LYS A 273 21.02 -19.74 -14.19
N ALA A 274 22.18 -20.21 -14.64
CA ALA A 274 22.76 -21.46 -14.17
C ALA A 274 23.28 -21.32 -12.73
N LEU A 275 23.79 -20.14 -12.38
CA LEU A 275 24.31 -19.85 -11.05
C LEU A 275 23.21 -19.53 -10.02
N SER A 276 22.22 -18.72 -10.39
CA SER A 276 21.15 -18.29 -9.48
C SER A 276 19.94 -19.23 -9.43
N GLY A 277 19.71 -20.02 -10.48
CA GLY A 277 18.47 -20.79 -10.66
C GLY A 277 17.26 -19.93 -11.07
N GLU A 278 17.44 -18.62 -11.26
CA GLU A 278 16.40 -17.67 -11.63
C GLU A 278 16.61 -17.13 -13.04
N ASP A 279 15.55 -16.58 -13.67
CA ASP A 279 15.69 -16.01 -15.01
C ASP A 279 16.65 -14.80 -15.03
N PRO A 280 17.38 -14.57 -16.14
CA PRO A 280 18.31 -13.46 -16.25
C PRO A 280 17.62 -12.11 -16.05
N CYS A 281 18.26 -11.24 -15.28
CA CYS A 281 17.91 -9.84 -15.13
C CYS A 281 19.17 -9.05 -14.79
N LEU A 282 19.11 -7.72 -14.88
CA LEU A 282 20.19 -6.86 -14.41
C LEU A 282 20.05 -6.64 -12.90
N LEU A 283 21.09 -7.00 -12.16
CA LEU A 283 21.29 -6.62 -10.76
C LEU A 283 21.97 -5.26 -10.75
N VAL A 284 21.24 -4.22 -10.35
CA VAL A 284 21.71 -2.84 -10.39
C VAL A 284 22.04 -2.36 -8.99
N TYR A 285 23.33 -2.32 -8.67
CA TYR A 285 23.82 -1.84 -7.37
C TYR A 285 23.93 -0.32 -7.38
N ASN A 286 23.43 0.28 -6.31
CA ASN A 286 23.29 1.72 -6.13
C ASN A 286 24.36 2.24 -5.18
N PHE A 287 25.12 3.24 -5.62
CA PHE A 287 26.26 3.79 -4.88
C PHE A 287 26.12 5.29 -4.70
N ILE A 288 26.67 5.78 -3.60
CA ILE A 288 26.82 7.19 -3.30
C ILE A 288 28.29 7.56 -3.12
N SER A 289 28.66 8.77 -3.54
CA SER A 289 30.02 9.28 -3.37
C SER A 289 30.33 9.50 -1.88
N LYS A 290 31.61 9.45 -1.51
CA LYS A 290 32.04 9.78 -0.14
C LYS A 290 31.64 11.19 0.27
N ASP A 291 31.74 12.15 -0.64
CA ASP A 291 31.37 13.54 -0.35
C ASP A 291 29.86 13.65 -0.04
N TYR A 292 29.00 12.93 -0.77
CA TYR A 292 27.58 12.86 -0.44
C TYR A 292 27.37 12.13 0.90
N TYR A 293 28.01 10.97 1.08
CA TYR A 293 27.92 10.18 2.30
C TYR A 293 28.27 11.00 3.55
N ASP A 294 29.39 11.74 3.55
CA ASP A 294 29.87 12.48 4.71
C ASP A 294 29.04 13.74 5.02
N ASN A 295 28.37 14.32 4.01
CA ASN A 295 27.63 15.58 4.15
C ASN A 295 26.11 15.39 4.07
N TRP A 296 25.63 14.16 3.99
CA TRP A 296 24.21 13.86 3.90
C TRP A 296 23.49 14.26 5.19
N VAL A 297 22.34 14.90 5.02
CA VAL A 297 21.38 15.18 6.08
C VAL A 297 20.07 14.56 5.64
N PRO A 298 19.38 13.78 6.50
CA PRO A 298 18.07 13.23 6.16
C PRO A 298 17.13 14.33 5.68
N ASP A 299 16.42 14.07 4.57
CA ASP A 299 15.33 14.95 4.15
C ASP A 299 14.29 15.00 5.28
N ASP A 300 13.90 16.21 5.67
CA ASP A 300 12.80 16.47 6.62
C ASP A 300 11.48 16.18 5.90
N MET A 301 11.15 14.89 5.75
CA MET A 301 9.85 14.48 5.27
C MET A 301 8.82 14.81 6.34
N PRO A 302 7.69 15.45 5.98
CA PRO A 302 6.65 15.74 6.95
C PRO A 302 6.19 14.43 7.61
N ASP A 303 6.04 14.46 8.94
CA ASP A 303 5.47 13.35 9.72
C ASP A 303 4.20 12.84 9.00
N PRO A 304 4.09 11.52 8.73
CA PRO A 304 2.87 10.99 8.13
C PRO A 304 1.69 11.24 9.07
N GLU A 305 0.52 11.50 8.50
CA GLU A 305 -0.69 11.88 9.24
C GLU A 305 -1.79 10.82 9.05
N PRO A 306 -2.65 10.56 10.06
CA PRO A 306 -3.80 9.70 9.90
C PRO A 306 -4.74 10.19 8.80
N VAL A 307 -5.22 9.24 7.99
CA VAL A 307 -6.21 9.50 6.94
C VAL A 307 -7.60 9.20 7.49
N LEU A 308 -8.38 10.24 7.75
CA LEU A 308 -9.75 10.11 8.26
C LEU A 308 -10.77 10.07 7.10
N PRO A 309 -11.86 9.29 7.22
CA PRO A 309 -12.86 9.17 6.16
C PRO A 309 -13.61 10.50 5.92
N ALA A 310 -14.18 10.69 4.73
CA ALA A 310 -15.03 11.84 4.46
C ALA A 310 -16.22 11.88 5.45
N GLY A 311 -16.57 13.07 5.95
CA GLY A 311 -17.66 13.24 6.94
C GLY A 311 -17.29 12.88 8.38
N TRP A 312 -16.04 12.48 8.66
CA TRP A 312 -15.60 12.06 10.00
C TRP A 312 -15.94 13.07 11.11
N LYS A 313 -15.86 14.37 10.80
CA LYS A 313 -16.10 15.45 11.77
C LYS A 313 -17.55 15.50 12.22
N ASP A 314 -18.48 15.21 11.30
CA ASP A 314 -19.89 15.06 11.65
C ASP A 314 -20.12 13.80 12.48
N ASP A 315 -19.48 12.68 12.11
CA ASP A 315 -19.60 11.41 12.86
C ASP A 315 -19.20 11.58 14.33
N VAL A 316 -18.07 12.23 14.63
CA VAL A 316 -17.60 12.43 16.01
C VAL A 316 -18.23 13.63 16.72
N SER A 317 -19.06 14.40 16.03
CA SER A 317 -19.79 15.55 16.61
C SER A 317 -21.26 15.26 16.85
N LYS A 318 -21.82 14.23 16.20
CA LYS A 318 -23.25 13.87 16.22
C LYS A 318 -23.40 12.35 16.25
N VAL A 319 -23.97 11.80 17.32
CA VAL A 319 -24.28 10.35 17.37
C VAL A 319 -25.44 10.00 16.43
N ILE A 320 -26.34 10.97 16.19
CA ILE A 320 -27.42 11.10 15.19
C ILE A 320 -27.84 12.59 15.29
N ALA A 321 -28.43 13.22 14.26
CA ALA A 321 -28.78 14.66 14.18
C ALA A 321 -29.70 15.26 15.29
N VAL A 322 -29.93 14.55 16.40
CA VAL A 322 -30.76 14.96 17.55
C VAL A 322 -29.98 15.38 18.79
N THR A 323 -28.69 15.07 18.89
CA THR A 323 -27.86 15.50 20.02
C THR A 323 -26.45 15.84 19.56
N ASP A 324 -26.02 17.03 19.95
CA ASP A 324 -24.62 17.47 19.84
C ASP A 324 -23.75 16.84 20.94
N VAL A 325 -24.33 16.05 21.84
CA VAL A 325 -23.65 15.43 22.99
C VAL A 325 -23.35 13.96 22.72
N ILE A 326 -22.07 13.60 22.79
CA ILE A 326 -21.58 12.22 22.78
C ILE A 326 -20.92 11.92 24.12
N THR A 327 -21.29 10.81 24.76
CA THR A 327 -20.58 10.31 25.94
C THR A 327 -19.65 9.18 25.52
N TRP A 328 -18.35 9.39 25.66
CA TRP A 328 -17.33 8.40 25.34
C TRP A 328 -16.90 7.62 26.59
N LYS A 329 -16.70 6.31 26.43
CA LYS A 329 -16.10 5.41 27.42
C LYS A 329 -14.92 4.68 26.80
N LEU A 330 -14.04 4.11 27.62
CA LEU A 330 -13.00 3.20 27.11
C LEU A 330 -13.59 1.84 26.77
N SER A 331 -13.11 1.23 25.69
CA SER A 331 -13.50 -0.14 25.32
C SER A 331 -13.20 -1.14 26.44
N THR A 332 -14.12 -2.05 26.70
CA THR A 332 -13.91 -3.15 27.66
C THR A 332 -13.12 -4.32 27.06
N SER A 333 -12.98 -4.37 25.73
CA SER A 333 -12.29 -5.46 25.02
C SER A 333 -10.85 -5.11 24.70
N ASN A 334 -10.61 -3.87 24.27
CA ASN A 334 -9.33 -3.42 23.74
C ASN A 334 -9.12 -1.92 24.02
N PRO A 335 -8.97 -1.51 25.29
CA PRO A 335 -8.92 -0.09 25.67
C PRO A 335 -7.70 0.68 25.17
N ILE A 336 -6.57 0.02 24.85
CA ILE A 336 -5.30 0.69 24.54
C ILE A 336 -4.45 -0.07 23.51
N ASP A 337 -3.62 0.65 22.75
CA ASP A 337 -2.58 0.12 21.87
C ASP A 337 -1.47 1.19 21.69
N TRP A 338 -0.48 0.91 20.88
CA TRP A 338 0.41 1.88 20.25
C TRP A 338 0.04 2.05 18.79
N ALA A 339 0.22 3.25 18.26
CA ALA A 339 -0.01 3.54 16.85
C ALA A 339 1.16 4.30 16.23
N ASN A 340 1.43 4.03 14.95
CA ASN A 340 2.36 4.82 14.15
C ASN A 340 1.79 6.24 13.90
N LEU A 341 2.63 7.15 13.41
CA LEU A 341 2.19 8.54 13.14
C LEU A 341 1.05 8.64 12.10
N ASP A 342 0.94 7.66 11.20
CA ASP A 342 -0.17 7.50 10.24
C ASP A 342 -1.47 6.95 10.85
N GLY A 343 -1.51 6.71 12.16
CA GLY A 343 -2.67 6.20 12.89
C GLY A 343 -2.84 4.67 12.84
N SER A 344 -2.01 3.94 12.11
CA SER A 344 -2.06 2.47 12.08
C SER A 344 -1.66 1.87 13.43
N ARG A 345 -2.47 0.93 13.92
CA ARG A 345 -2.21 0.22 15.19
C ARG A 345 -1.02 -0.73 15.05
N MET A 346 -0.10 -0.67 15.99
CA MET A 346 1.16 -1.44 15.97
C MET A 346 0.99 -2.89 16.43
N ASN A 347 0.09 -3.15 17.40
CA ASN A 347 -0.03 -4.50 17.97
C ASN A 347 -1.33 -5.20 17.59
N GLY A 348 -2.42 -4.46 17.33
CA GLY A 348 -3.67 -5.04 16.81
C GLY A 348 -4.44 -5.90 17.82
N TRP A 349 -4.33 -5.61 19.13
CA TRP A 349 -5.08 -6.26 20.20
C TRP A 349 -6.59 -5.98 20.14
N ASN A 350 -7.42 -6.98 19.93
CA ASN A 350 -8.87 -6.81 19.74
C ASN A 350 -9.71 -7.34 20.90
N GLN A 351 -9.12 -8.14 21.78
CA GLN A 351 -9.78 -8.68 22.97
C GLN A 351 -8.78 -8.77 24.15
N PRO A 352 -9.26 -8.93 25.40
CA PRO A 352 -8.39 -8.92 26.59
C PRO A 352 -7.28 -9.97 26.56
N ALA A 353 -7.51 -11.11 25.90
CA ALA A 353 -6.55 -12.20 25.78
C ALA A 353 -5.37 -11.91 24.84
N ASP A 354 -5.46 -10.86 24.01
CA ASP A 354 -4.37 -10.50 23.08
C ASP A 354 -3.25 -9.72 23.78
N TYR A 355 -3.51 -9.19 24.98
CA TYR A 355 -2.57 -8.37 25.73
C TYR A 355 -1.44 -9.23 26.31
N PRO A 356 -0.18 -8.80 26.18
CA PRO A 356 0.95 -9.59 26.64
C PRO A 356 1.09 -9.54 28.16
N ASP A 357 1.57 -10.65 28.75
CA ASP A 357 1.76 -10.80 30.20
C ASP A 357 2.58 -9.66 30.84
N TRP A 358 3.54 -9.09 30.11
CA TRP A 358 4.39 -8.00 30.61
C TRP A 358 3.64 -6.67 30.78
N LEU A 359 2.56 -6.46 30.03
CA LEU A 359 1.70 -5.28 30.15
C LEU A 359 0.63 -5.50 31.21
N GLY A 360 0.13 -6.73 31.33
CA GLY A 360 -0.85 -7.14 32.34
C GLY A 360 -2.19 -7.54 31.73
N VAL A 361 -3.12 -7.91 32.61
CA VAL A 361 -4.47 -8.34 32.22
C VAL A 361 -5.40 -7.12 32.21
N VAL A 362 -6.14 -6.94 31.12
CA VAL A 362 -7.18 -5.92 31.03
C VAL A 362 -8.30 -6.25 32.02
N ASP A 363 -8.53 -5.35 32.97
CA ASP A 363 -9.62 -5.40 33.93
C ASP A 363 -10.46 -4.12 33.80
N PRO A 364 -11.62 -4.19 33.10
CA PRO A 364 -12.46 -3.02 32.90
C PRO A 364 -12.95 -2.34 34.18
N SER A 365 -13.00 -3.04 35.32
CA SER A 365 -13.45 -2.45 36.59
C SER A 365 -12.56 -1.31 37.08
N ILE A 366 -11.31 -1.24 36.58
CA ILE A 366 -10.35 -0.18 36.91
C ILE A 366 -10.76 1.16 36.27
N TYR A 367 -11.43 1.12 35.12
CA TYR A 367 -11.75 2.31 34.33
C TYR A 367 -13.22 2.42 33.94
N GLU A 368 -14.11 1.52 34.35
CA GLU A 368 -15.53 1.53 33.95
C GLU A 368 -16.29 2.81 34.35
N GLY A 369 -15.83 3.49 35.40
CA GLY A 369 -16.36 4.78 35.85
C GLY A 369 -15.96 5.97 34.97
N PHE A 370 -14.98 5.79 34.09
CA PHE A 370 -14.54 6.83 33.17
C PHE A 370 -15.65 7.22 32.19
N SER A 371 -15.81 8.52 31.98
CA SER A 371 -16.51 9.04 30.80
C SER A 371 -15.98 10.39 30.36
N LEU A 372 -16.10 10.65 29.07
CA LEU A 372 -15.84 11.95 28.46
C LEU A 372 -17.07 12.37 27.64
N GLN A 373 -17.87 13.28 28.19
CA GLN A 373 -19.04 13.84 27.52
C GLN A 373 -18.62 15.07 26.73
N ILE A 374 -18.78 15.03 25.42
CA ILE A 374 -18.37 16.08 24.47
C ILE A 374 -19.63 16.68 23.85
N ASN A 375 -19.80 18.00 23.94
CA ASN A 375 -20.92 18.73 23.34
C ASN A 375 -20.44 19.61 22.18
N SER A 376 -20.78 19.25 20.95
CA SER A 376 -20.29 19.91 19.74
C SER A 376 -20.93 21.25 19.41
N SER A 377 -22.13 21.55 19.88
CA SER A 377 -22.76 22.87 19.67
C SER A 377 -22.26 23.95 20.63
N THR A 378 -21.86 23.55 21.84
CA THR A 378 -21.36 24.49 22.85
C THR A 378 -19.84 24.48 22.99
N GLY A 379 -19.17 23.43 22.48
CA GLY A 379 -17.75 23.17 22.73
C GLY A 379 -17.44 22.75 24.16
N ALA A 380 -18.46 22.36 24.96
CA ALA A 380 -18.27 21.93 26.34
C ALA A 380 -17.79 20.48 26.43
N VAL A 381 -16.99 20.19 27.46
CA VAL A 381 -16.59 18.83 27.82
C VAL A 381 -16.80 18.58 29.32
N VAL A 382 -17.31 17.40 29.67
CA VAL A 382 -17.40 16.91 31.05
C VAL A 382 -16.62 15.61 31.15
N TYR A 383 -15.56 15.63 31.95
CA TYR A 383 -14.77 14.45 32.27
C TYR A 383 -15.22 13.89 33.61
N THR A 384 -15.51 12.59 33.67
CA THR A 384 -15.68 11.84 34.91
C THR A 384 -14.54 10.84 35.03
N ALA A 385 -13.76 10.94 36.09
CA ALA A 385 -12.70 9.99 36.42
C ALA A 385 -13.29 8.65 36.90
N PRO A 386 -12.52 7.54 36.86
CA PRO A 386 -13.00 6.24 37.33
C PRO A 386 -13.48 6.22 38.79
N ASP A 387 -12.97 7.11 39.64
CA ASP A 387 -13.37 7.25 41.05
C ASP A 387 -14.63 8.12 41.26
N GLY A 388 -15.21 8.64 40.18
CA GLY A 388 -16.41 9.47 40.17
C GLY A 388 -16.15 10.97 40.31
N ASN A 389 -14.88 11.42 40.40
CA ASN A 389 -14.57 12.85 40.35
C ASN A 389 -14.95 13.45 38.99
N VAL A 390 -15.55 14.64 39.00
CA VAL A 390 -16.03 15.31 37.79
C VAL A 390 -15.30 16.62 37.58
N GLU A 391 -14.80 16.82 36.36
CA GLU A 391 -14.20 18.07 35.88
C GLU A 391 -15.00 18.57 34.67
N GLN A 392 -15.17 19.89 34.57
CA GLN A 392 -15.88 20.53 33.47
C GLN A 392 -14.93 21.48 32.75
N GLY A 393 -15.05 21.52 31.43
CA GLY A 393 -14.18 22.30 30.59
C GLY A 393 -14.76 22.57 29.21
N SER A 394 -13.88 22.93 28.30
CA SER A 394 -14.19 23.08 26.88
C SER A 394 -13.19 22.32 26.00
N TYR A 395 -13.54 22.14 24.74
CA TYR A 395 -12.63 21.58 23.75
C TYR A 395 -12.68 22.36 22.42
N THR A 396 -11.63 22.20 21.62
CA THR A 396 -11.64 22.52 20.19
C THR A 396 -11.26 21.27 19.39
N LEU A 397 -11.80 21.15 18.17
CA LEU A 397 -11.47 20.08 17.23
C LEU A 397 -11.06 20.70 15.89
N ASP A 398 -9.79 20.51 15.52
CA ASP A 398 -9.24 21.02 14.26
C ASP A 398 -9.46 20.06 13.08
N ASP A 399 -9.06 20.49 11.89
CA ASP A 399 -9.25 19.72 10.65
C ASP A 399 -8.24 18.57 10.49
N LYS A 400 -7.26 18.45 11.40
CA LYS A 400 -6.30 17.35 11.48
C LYS A 400 -6.72 16.29 12.52
N GLY A 401 -7.87 16.48 13.16
CA GLY A 401 -8.41 15.56 14.15
C GLY A 401 -7.85 15.77 15.56
N PHE A 402 -7.23 16.91 15.88
CA PHE A 402 -6.79 17.19 17.24
C PHE A 402 -7.93 17.74 18.10
N TYR A 403 -8.31 16.97 19.11
CA TYR A 403 -8.97 17.51 20.29
C TYR A 403 -7.96 18.26 21.14
N THR A 404 -8.26 19.51 21.49
CA THR A 404 -7.52 20.28 22.50
C THR A 404 -8.46 20.62 23.64
N PHE A 405 -8.14 20.18 24.85
CA PHE A 405 -8.99 20.32 26.03
C PHE A 405 -8.52 21.46 26.93
N THR A 406 -9.47 22.15 27.56
CA THR A 406 -9.22 23.19 28.57
C THR A 406 -10.10 22.94 29.79
N GLY A 407 -9.53 22.98 30.99
CA GLY A 407 -10.28 22.82 32.25
C GLY A 407 -10.45 21.38 32.74
N ILE A 408 -10.05 20.39 31.94
CA ILE A 408 -9.99 18.98 32.35
C ILE A 408 -8.57 18.43 32.22
N ASN A 409 -8.20 17.45 33.05
CA ASN A 409 -6.91 16.77 32.97
C ASN A 409 -7.02 15.26 33.31
N PRO A 410 -7.62 14.44 32.43
CA PRO A 410 -7.71 13.00 32.63
C PRO A 410 -6.33 12.36 32.84
N SER A 411 -6.20 11.56 33.92
CA SER A 411 -5.05 10.71 34.19
C SER A 411 -5.48 9.58 35.11
N PHE A 412 -5.46 8.33 34.61
CA PHE A 412 -5.85 7.15 35.37
C PHE A 412 -5.31 5.85 34.74
N PRO A 413 -5.14 4.76 35.52
CA PRO A 413 -4.63 3.49 35.00
C PRO A 413 -5.63 2.80 34.05
N VAL A 414 -5.12 2.18 32.99
CA VAL A 414 -5.91 1.38 32.04
C VAL A 414 -5.54 -0.10 32.13
N VAL A 415 -4.25 -0.44 32.01
CA VAL A 415 -3.74 -1.80 32.15
C VAL A 415 -2.28 -1.78 32.60
N GLY A 416 -1.99 -2.52 33.67
CA GLY A 416 -0.66 -2.58 34.29
C GLY A 416 -0.07 -1.21 34.58
N TRP A 417 1.00 -0.85 33.87
CA TRP A 417 1.68 0.44 34.00
C TRP A 417 1.16 1.52 33.04
N ALA A 418 0.34 1.15 32.06
CA ALA A 418 -0.16 2.07 31.04
C ALA A 418 -1.40 2.83 31.53
N ASN A 419 -1.37 4.15 31.35
CA ASN A 419 -2.40 5.08 31.79
C ASN A 419 -3.10 5.71 30.59
N PHE A 420 -4.33 6.18 30.80
CA PHE A 420 -4.97 7.16 29.94
C PHE A 420 -4.51 8.55 30.33
N GLU A 421 -3.85 9.26 29.42
CA GLU A 421 -3.31 10.60 29.65
C GLU A 421 -3.40 11.47 28.39
N LEU A 422 -3.51 12.79 28.59
CA LEU A 422 -3.37 13.78 27.52
C LEU A 422 -1.89 14.12 27.28
N THR A 423 -1.58 14.69 26.11
CA THR A 423 -0.26 15.32 25.90
C THR A 423 -0.05 16.52 26.84
N ALA A 424 1.19 17.03 26.89
CA ALA A 424 1.52 18.25 27.64
C ALA A 424 0.63 19.45 27.22
N ASP A 425 0.29 19.54 25.93
CA ASP A 425 -0.57 20.56 25.33
C ASP A 425 -2.07 20.28 25.51
N LYS A 426 -2.43 19.26 26.30
CA LYS A 426 -3.82 18.83 26.57
C LYS A 426 -4.55 18.33 25.32
N GLN A 427 -3.85 17.57 24.48
CA GLN A 427 -4.38 17.09 23.22
C GLN A 427 -4.53 15.56 23.13
N LEU A 428 -5.48 15.15 22.29
CA LEU A 428 -5.60 13.81 21.72
C LEU A 428 -5.89 13.95 20.22
N ARG A 429 -5.27 13.11 19.39
CA ARG A 429 -5.49 13.08 17.94
C ARG A 429 -6.39 11.92 17.55
N ILE A 430 -7.43 12.14 16.75
CA ILE A 430 -8.19 11.03 16.14
C ILE A 430 -7.29 10.30 15.15
N LEU A 431 -7.12 8.99 15.38
CA LEU A 431 -6.30 8.10 14.56
C LEU A 431 -7.16 7.32 13.56
N SER A 432 -8.34 6.88 14.00
CA SER A 432 -9.31 6.20 13.15
C SER A 432 -10.72 6.26 13.75
N ILE A 433 -11.72 5.96 12.93
CA ILE A 433 -13.13 5.88 13.30
C ILE A 433 -13.67 4.51 12.91
N GLU A 434 -14.53 3.95 13.73
CA GLU A 434 -15.20 2.67 13.53
C GLU A 434 -16.71 2.90 13.33
N LYS A 435 -17.32 2.16 12.40
CA LYS A 435 -18.75 2.18 12.13
C LYS A 435 -19.34 0.78 12.21
N ASP A 436 -20.58 0.66 12.68
CA ASP A 436 -21.34 -0.59 12.69
C ASP A 436 -21.86 -0.95 11.27
N GLY A 437 -22.49 -2.12 11.15
CA GLY A 437 -23.05 -2.60 9.87
C GLY A 437 -24.20 -1.75 9.30
N LEU A 438 -24.68 -0.75 10.05
CA LEU A 438 -25.69 0.22 9.65
C LEU A 438 -25.08 1.60 9.35
N GLY A 439 -23.75 1.74 9.47
CA GLY A 439 -23.02 2.98 9.21
C GLY A 439 -22.98 3.95 10.40
N ASN A 440 -23.45 3.57 11.59
CA ASN A 440 -23.38 4.41 12.78
C ASN A 440 -22.00 4.35 13.41
N LEU A 441 -21.56 5.46 14.00
CA LEU A 441 -20.33 5.52 14.80
C LEU A 441 -20.36 4.47 15.93
N SER A 442 -19.46 3.50 15.90
CA SER A 442 -19.34 2.42 16.89
C SER A 442 -18.10 2.54 17.77
N GLY A 443 -17.13 3.35 17.37
CA GLY A 443 -15.88 3.57 18.11
C GLY A 443 -14.97 4.59 17.44
N MET A 444 -13.96 5.04 18.16
CA MET A 444 -12.84 5.80 17.61
C MET A 444 -11.56 5.49 18.37
N TRP A 445 -10.44 5.50 17.65
CA TRP A 445 -9.12 5.49 18.27
C TRP A 445 -8.59 6.90 18.35
N VAL A 446 -8.15 7.31 19.55
CA VAL A 446 -7.51 8.61 19.78
C VAL A 446 -6.14 8.42 20.40
N GLY A 447 -5.15 9.23 20.00
CA GLY A 447 -3.76 9.09 20.39
C GLY A 447 -3.19 10.29 21.13
N ALA A 448 -2.45 10.05 22.22
CA ALA A 448 -1.52 11.02 22.78
C ALA A 448 -0.13 10.80 22.17
N LYS A 449 0.45 11.82 21.51
CA LYS A 449 1.77 11.70 20.87
C LYS A 449 2.86 11.53 21.94
N ASP A 450 3.71 10.52 21.77
CA ASP A 450 4.87 10.34 22.63
C ASP A 450 5.84 11.53 22.42
N PRO A 451 6.38 12.13 23.50
CA PRO A 451 7.24 13.31 23.37
C PRO A 451 8.64 13.00 22.81
N VAL A 452 9.02 11.73 22.74
CA VAL A 452 10.35 11.27 22.33
C VAL A 452 10.29 10.39 21.08
N LYS A 453 9.29 9.51 20.99
CA LYS A 453 9.16 8.53 19.91
C LYS A 453 8.15 8.98 18.85
N PRO A 454 8.33 8.57 17.59
CA PRO A 454 7.37 8.82 16.52
C PRO A 454 6.17 7.87 16.59
N GLU A 455 5.46 7.85 17.72
CA GLU A 455 4.31 6.98 17.97
C GLU A 455 3.25 7.70 18.83
N TYR A 456 2.03 7.18 18.83
CA TYR A 456 0.98 7.54 19.78
C TYR A 456 0.75 6.41 20.77
N ILE A 457 0.48 6.76 22.03
CA ILE A 457 -0.28 5.89 22.92
C ILE A 457 -1.75 6.05 22.52
N ALA A 458 -2.36 4.99 22.01
CA ALA A 458 -3.68 5.00 21.39
C ALA A 458 -4.73 4.41 22.32
N TYR A 459 -5.86 5.10 22.47
CA TYR A 459 -6.98 4.71 23.32
C TYR A 459 -8.22 4.45 22.49
N HIS A 460 -8.90 3.35 22.78
CA HIS A 460 -10.14 3.00 22.10
C HIS A 460 -11.34 3.54 22.85
N LEU A 461 -11.97 4.57 22.30
CA LEU A 461 -13.18 5.16 22.84
C LEU A 461 -14.41 4.60 22.12
N VAL A 462 -15.36 4.09 22.89
CA VAL A 462 -16.65 3.62 22.41
C VAL A 462 -17.75 4.60 22.88
N PRO A 463 -18.70 4.95 22.00
CA PRO A 463 -19.80 5.80 22.39
C PRO A 463 -20.72 5.01 23.34
N SER A 464 -21.12 5.65 24.43
CA SER A 464 -22.07 5.10 25.38
C SER A 464 -23.36 5.91 25.35
N VAL A 465 -24.44 5.25 24.95
CA VAL A 465 -25.81 5.77 25.10
C VAL A 465 -26.28 5.51 26.54
N SER A 466 -25.49 5.91 27.55
CA SER A 466 -25.92 5.85 28.95
C SER A 466 -26.19 7.25 29.47
N GLY A 467 -27.45 7.49 29.81
CA GLY A 467 -27.96 8.79 30.23
C GLY A 467 -27.23 9.34 31.45
N GLY A 468 -26.79 10.60 31.33
CA GLY A 468 -26.22 11.40 32.42
C GLY A 468 -26.11 12.87 32.04
N ALA A 469 -26.98 13.69 32.63
CA ALA A 469 -27.06 15.15 32.62
C ALA A 469 -27.30 15.85 31.26
N GLY A 470 -28.58 15.92 30.88
CA GLY A 470 -29.10 16.89 29.89
C GLY A 470 -30.05 16.26 28.86
N SER A 471 -31.29 15.95 29.28
CA SER A 471 -32.39 15.32 28.52
C SER A 471 -32.20 13.84 28.11
N ASP A 472 -33.16 13.00 28.51
CA ASP A 472 -33.26 11.57 28.13
C ASP A 472 -33.46 11.47 26.60
N PRO A 473 -32.52 10.89 25.83
CA PRO A 473 -32.64 10.79 24.37
C PRO A 473 -33.92 10.09 23.92
N ALA A 474 -34.39 9.09 24.68
CA ALA A 474 -35.67 8.45 24.39
C ALA A 474 -36.83 9.43 24.59
N ALA A 475 -36.79 10.25 25.65
CA ALA A 475 -37.79 11.30 25.86
C ALA A 475 -37.75 12.39 24.78
N ILE A 476 -36.58 12.75 24.25
CA ILE A 476 -36.44 13.71 23.14
C ILE A 476 -37.09 13.15 21.87
N VAL A 477 -36.75 11.92 21.48
CA VAL A 477 -37.33 11.29 20.29
C VAL A 477 -38.84 11.15 20.43
N LYS A 478 -39.32 10.69 21.60
CA LYS A 478 -40.76 10.64 21.92
C LYS A 478 -41.41 12.02 21.86
N GLY A 479 -40.71 13.04 22.37
CA GLY A 479 -41.12 14.44 22.30
C GLY A 479 -41.33 14.90 20.86
N TYR A 480 -40.36 14.66 19.97
CA TYR A 480 -40.51 14.98 18.55
C TYR A 480 -41.65 14.19 17.91
N LEU A 481 -41.70 12.86 18.09
CA LEU A 481 -42.79 12.02 17.55
C LEU A 481 -44.17 12.58 17.93
N CYS A 482 -44.37 12.99 19.18
CA CYS A 482 -45.65 13.50 19.70
C CYS A 482 -45.88 15.00 19.46
N SER A 483 -44.85 15.75 19.04
CA SER A 483 -44.91 17.22 18.98
C SER A 483 -45.81 17.77 17.89
N LYS A 484 -46.02 16.98 16.82
CA LYS A 484 -46.73 17.40 15.61
C LYS A 484 -47.65 16.31 15.11
N THR A 485 -48.54 16.70 14.20
CA THR A 485 -49.13 15.75 13.26
C THR A 485 -48.23 15.73 12.03
N TRP A 486 -47.83 14.55 11.60
CA TRP A 486 -46.88 14.33 10.51
C TRP A 486 -47.63 13.99 9.22
N LYS A 487 -47.14 14.46 8.08
CA LYS A 487 -47.53 14.02 6.74
C LYS A 487 -46.28 13.62 5.94
N ILE A 488 -46.43 12.78 4.92
CA ILE A 488 -45.32 12.51 3.99
C ILE A 488 -45.00 13.79 3.23
N ASP A 489 -43.72 14.04 2.99
CA ASP A 489 -43.25 15.20 2.23
C ASP A 489 -43.43 15.00 0.71
N SER A 490 -44.67 14.87 0.25
CA SER A 490 -45.06 14.58 -1.13
C SER A 490 -44.95 15.76 -2.09
N ASP A 491 -44.66 16.96 -1.59
CA ASP A 491 -44.71 18.23 -2.34
C ASP A 491 -43.31 18.79 -2.66
N ARG A 492 -42.23 18.08 -2.30
CA ARG A 492 -40.86 18.60 -2.38
C ARG A 492 -40.29 18.59 -3.80
N GLU A 493 -39.64 19.69 -4.19
CA GLU A 493 -38.88 19.81 -5.45
C GLU A 493 -37.39 19.45 -5.27
N TYR A 494 -36.76 18.90 -6.32
CA TYR A 494 -35.34 18.50 -6.33
C TYR A 494 -34.42 19.66 -6.72
N ASP A 495 -33.40 19.93 -5.91
CA ASP A 495 -32.32 20.88 -6.20
C ASP A 495 -30.97 20.15 -6.03
N VAL A 496 -30.32 19.86 -7.16
CA VAL A 496 -29.00 19.20 -7.24
C VAL A 496 -27.87 20.03 -6.65
N ASP A 497 -28.04 21.36 -6.59
CA ASP A 497 -26.99 22.31 -6.26
C ASP A 497 -27.04 22.76 -4.79
N ALA A 498 -28.09 22.39 -4.05
CA ALA A 498 -28.24 22.76 -2.65
C ALA A 498 -27.44 21.82 -1.71
N PRO A 499 -26.51 22.37 -0.89
CA PRO A 499 -25.78 21.57 0.09
C PRO A 499 -26.72 20.99 1.17
N TRP A 500 -26.56 19.70 1.43
CA TRP A 500 -27.33 18.93 2.42
C TRP A 500 -27.25 19.47 3.86
N ALA A 501 -26.18 20.19 4.19
CA ALA A 501 -25.96 20.79 5.51
C ALA A 501 -27.00 21.88 5.88
N GLU A 502 -27.84 22.33 4.94
CA GLU A 502 -28.89 23.32 5.17
C GLU A 502 -30.27 22.71 5.55
N GLY A 503 -30.35 21.42 5.87
CA GLY A 503 -31.63 20.79 6.30
C GLY A 503 -32.61 20.49 5.16
N ARG A 504 -32.10 20.33 3.93
CA ARG A 504 -32.89 20.05 2.72
C ARG A 504 -32.82 18.56 2.37
N TYR A 505 -33.64 17.73 3.01
CA TYR A 505 -33.73 16.30 2.70
C TYR A 505 -34.48 16.09 1.38
N GLN A 506 -33.92 15.36 0.43
CA GLN A 506 -34.47 15.27 -0.93
C GLN A 506 -35.46 14.10 -1.07
N GLY A 507 -36.62 14.36 -1.70
CA GLY A 507 -37.66 13.36 -2.00
C GLY A 507 -38.52 12.91 -0.80
N PRO A 508 -39.70 12.31 -1.03
CA PRO A 508 -40.50 11.65 0.01
C PRO A 508 -39.88 10.32 0.46
N VAL A 509 -38.99 9.74 -0.36
CA VAL A 509 -38.25 8.51 -0.07
C VAL A 509 -36.76 8.68 -0.40
N ILE A 510 -35.91 8.14 0.47
CA ILE A 510 -34.45 8.14 0.37
C ILE A 510 -33.97 6.70 0.16
N PHE A 511 -33.23 6.48 -0.92
CA PHE A 511 -32.56 5.21 -1.25
C PHE A 511 -31.04 5.41 -1.28
N SER A 512 -30.38 5.12 -0.17
CA SER A 512 -28.93 5.33 -0.07
C SER A 512 -28.20 4.11 0.47
N ASP A 513 -26.98 3.91 -0.01
CA ASP A 513 -25.94 3.13 0.67
C ASP A 513 -25.34 3.87 1.88
N TYR A 514 -25.91 5.04 2.21
CA TYR A 514 -25.54 6.02 3.23
C TYR A 514 -24.12 6.57 3.12
N ALA A 515 -23.36 6.15 2.10
CA ALA A 515 -21.99 6.58 1.83
C ALA A 515 -21.94 7.62 0.70
N SER A 516 -22.75 7.46 -0.34
CA SER A 516 -22.75 8.36 -1.51
C SER A 516 -24.04 9.18 -1.66
N TRP A 517 -25.11 8.85 -0.91
CA TRP A 517 -26.40 9.58 -0.88
C TRP A 517 -26.98 9.92 -2.27
N SER A 518 -26.66 9.09 -3.27
CA SER A 518 -26.75 9.48 -4.68
C SER A 518 -28.12 9.32 -5.34
N TRP A 519 -29.12 8.73 -4.66
CA TRP A 519 -30.38 8.40 -5.31
C TRP A 519 -31.62 8.64 -4.42
N ASN A 520 -32.38 9.70 -4.72
CA ASN A 520 -33.59 10.09 -4.00
C ASN A 520 -34.73 10.31 -5.01
N PRO A 521 -35.59 9.31 -5.25
CA PRO A 521 -36.64 9.41 -6.24
C PRO A 521 -37.67 10.48 -5.84
N LEU A 522 -38.08 11.28 -6.82
CA LEU A 522 -39.12 12.29 -6.64
C LEU A 522 -40.53 11.67 -6.70
N PRO A 523 -41.56 12.39 -6.21
CA PRO A 523 -42.93 12.00 -6.48
C PRO A 523 -43.15 11.73 -7.97
N GLY A 524 -43.84 10.64 -8.30
CA GLY A 524 -44.05 10.18 -9.68
C GLY A 524 -42.94 9.30 -10.26
N GLU A 525 -41.80 9.18 -9.58
CA GLU A 525 -40.72 8.26 -9.96
C GLU A 525 -40.93 6.88 -9.32
N GLN A 526 -40.33 5.83 -9.92
CA GLN A 526 -40.47 4.46 -9.44
C GLN A 526 -39.91 4.27 -8.00
N TYR A 527 -40.14 3.10 -7.39
CA TYR A 527 -39.60 2.71 -6.08
C TYR A 527 -40.27 3.34 -4.85
N GLY A 528 -41.59 3.54 -4.89
CA GLY A 528 -42.33 3.90 -3.67
C GLY A 528 -42.25 5.37 -3.27
N ALA A 529 -41.77 6.26 -4.15
CA ALA A 529 -41.79 7.71 -3.98
C ALA A 529 -43.19 8.34 -4.07
N GLY A 530 -44.24 7.54 -4.31
CA GLY A 530 -45.60 8.02 -4.45
C GLY A 530 -45.89 8.70 -5.80
N GLU A 531 -47.11 9.17 -5.96
CA GLU A 531 -47.63 9.94 -7.08
C GLU A 531 -47.40 11.44 -6.82
N VAL A 532 -47.19 12.20 -7.89
CA VAL A 532 -47.00 13.66 -7.81
C VAL A 532 -48.24 14.36 -7.25
N GLY A 533 -48.05 15.24 -6.27
CA GLY A 533 -49.09 16.16 -5.76
C GLY A 533 -50.20 15.47 -4.98
N ILE A 534 -49.93 14.29 -4.44
CA ILE A 534 -50.88 13.51 -3.65
C ILE A 534 -50.61 13.68 -2.16
N ASP A 535 -51.61 14.16 -1.43
CA ASP A 535 -51.68 14.05 0.02
C ASP A 535 -52.06 12.62 0.42
N TYR A 536 -51.12 11.92 1.04
CA TYR A 536 -51.26 10.56 1.56
C TYR A 536 -51.99 10.51 2.91
N GLY A 537 -52.21 11.66 3.54
CA GLY A 537 -52.88 11.80 4.82
C GLY A 537 -51.90 12.09 5.96
N THR A 538 -52.22 11.64 7.17
CA THR A 538 -51.56 12.14 8.39
C THR A 538 -51.30 11.04 9.41
N MET A 539 -50.25 11.21 10.21
CA MET A 539 -49.84 10.34 11.31
C MET A 539 -49.62 11.16 12.57
N LYS A 540 -50.32 10.82 13.66
CA LYS A 540 -50.20 11.50 14.95
C LYS A 540 -49.89 10.51 16.05
N PHE A 541 -48.74 10.67 16.69
CA PHE A 541 -48.38 9.96 17.92
C PHE A 541 -48.89 10.75 19.13
N ASN A 542 -49.42 10.05 20.12
CA ASN A 542 -49.85 10.63 21.39
C ASN A 542 -48.93 10.13 22.52
N GLU A 543 -48.75 10.96 23.54
CA GLU A 543 -47.89 10.68 24.71
C GLU A 543 -48.34 9.45 25.51
N ASP A 544 -49.61 9.06 25.40
CA ASP A 544 -50.17 7.87 26.04
C ASP A 544 -49.79 6.55 25.35
N GLY A 545 -48.96 6.60 24.29
CA GLY A 545 -48.52 5.44 23.52
C GLY A 545 -49.48 5.04 22.42
N THR A 546 -50.54 5.82 22.14
CA THR A 546 -51.43 5.59 21.00
C THR A 546 -50.97 6.34 19.75
N VAL A 547 -51.30 5.82 18.57
CA VAL A 547 -51.05 6.47 17.27
C VAL A 547 -52.34 6.46 16.45
N ILE A 548 -52.62 7.56 15.77
CA ILE A 548 -53.75 7.70 14.84
C ILE A 548 -53.19 8.00 13.46
N ILE A 549 -53.52 7.15 12.49
CA ILE A 549 -53.09 7.29 11.10
C ILE A 549 -54.32 7.46 10.23
N LYS A 550 -54.40 8.58 9.51
CA LYS A 550 -55.38 8.79 8.45
C LYS A 550 -54.66 8.52 7.14
N GLN A 551 -54.81 7.31 6.61
CA GLN A 551 -54.18 6.88 5.38
C GLN A 551 -55.15 7.12 4.22
N ARG A 552 -54.74 7.89 3.22
CA ARG A 552 -55.43 7.90 1.93
C ARG A 552 -55.07 6.64 1.17
N VAL A 553 -56.07 5.94 0.65
CA VAL A 553 -55.90 4.72 -0.12
C VAL A 553 -56.57 4.93 -1.47
N ARG A 554 -55.78 4.78 -2.55
CA ARG A 554 -56.32 4.65 -3.89
C ARG A 554 -56.10 3.25 -4.41
N ARG A 555 -57.13 2.66 -5.01
CA ARG A 555 -57.02 1.39 -5.69
C ARG A 555 -57.25 1.60 -7.17
N PHE A 556 -56.25 1.25 -7.97
CA PHE A 556 -56.35 1.25 -9.42
C PHE A 556 -56.49 -0.18 -9.92
N THR A 557 -57.29 -0.36 -10.97
CA THR A 557 -57.51 -1.65 -11.62
C THR A 557 -57.23 -1.59 -13.10
N TYR A 558 -56.79 -2.69 -13.70
CA TYR A 558 -56.59 -2.82 -15.14
C TYR A 558 -57.11 -4.17 -15.63
N GLU A 559 -57.43 -4.26 -16.91
CA GLU A 559 -57.84 -5.52 -17.53
C GLU A 559 -56.66 -6.23 -18.19
N GLU A 560 -56.51 -7.53 -17.96
CA GLU A 560 -55.49 -8.37 -18.58
C GLU A 560 -56.09 -9.68 -19.07
N GLU A 561 -55.69 -10.11 -20.27
CA GLU A 561 -56.10 -11.41 -20.81
C GLU A 561 -55.17 -12.51 -20.32
N LEU A 562 -55.65 -13.29 -19.35
CA LEU A 562 -54.91 -14.41 -18.77
C LEU A 562 -55.61 -15.72 -19.15
N GLY A 563 -54.98 -16.48 -20.05
CA GLY A 563 -55.50 -17.78 -20.49
C GLY A 563 -56.80 -17.68 -21.32
N GLY A 564 -56.98 -16.61 -22.10
CA GLY A 564 -58.16 -16.40 -22.95
C GLY A 564 -59.38 -15.82 -22.24
N VAL A 565 -59.22 -15.34 -21.01
CA VAL A 565 -60.27 -14.68 -20.21
C VAL A 565 -59.75 -13.33 -19.75
N THR A 566 -60.51 -12.26 -20.01
CA THR A 566 -60.24 -10.93 -19.47
C THR A 566 -60.52 -10.92 -17.97
N GLN A 567 -59.51 -10.56 -17.17
CA GLN A 567 -59.61 -10.43 -15.72
C GLN A 567 -59.32 -8.99 -15.32
N THR A 568 -60.08 -8.47 -14.35
CA THR A 568 -59.79 -7.19 -13.70
C THR A 568 -58.80 -7.44 -12.56
N LEU A 569 -57.61 -6.88 -12.66
CA LEU A 569 -56.52 -7.01 -11.69
C LEU A 569 -56.28 -5.67 -10.98
N VAL A 570 -55.78 -5.73 -9.75
CA VAL A 570 -55.38 -4.53 -8.98
C VAL A 570 -53.96 -4.14 -9.35
N ARG A 571 -53.75 -2.89 -9.73
CA ARG A 571 -52.42 -2.34 -9.97
C ARG A 571 -51.63 -2.31 -8.67
N ARG A 572 -50.44 -2.90 -8.71
CA ARG A 572 -49.38 -2.73 -7.71
C ARG A 572 -48.35 -1.75 -8.28
N GLY A 573 -47.88 -0.78 -7.47
CA GLY A 573 -46.99 0.27 -7.94
C GLY A 573 -47.71 1.54 -8.42
N LEU A 574 -47.02 2.37 -9.21
CA LEU A 574 -47.59 3.59 -9.80
C LEU A 574 -48.71 3.25 -10.80
N PRO A 575 -49.81 4.03 -10.83
CA PRO A 575 -50.84 3.91 -11.85
C PRO A 575 -50.26 4.11 -13.26
N GLN A 576 -50.74 3.34 -14.22
CA GLN A 576 -50.32 3.41 -15.62
C GLN A 576 -51.43 3.97 -16.51
N THR A 577 -51.05 4.45 -17.69
CA THR A 577 -52.01 4.89 -18.71
C THR A 577 -52.96 3.75 -19.06
N GLY A 578 -54.26 3.95 -18.82
CA GLY A 578 -55.31 2.96 -19.06
C GLY A 578 -55.85 2.28 -17.80
N ASP A 579 -55.19 2.47 -16.65
CA ASP A 579 -55.72 2.02 -15.36
C ASP A 579 -56.98 2.82 -14.98
N VAL A 580 -57.92 2.15 -14.30
CA VAL A 580 -59.17 2.73 -13.80
C VAL A 580 -59.09 2.89 -12.28
N LEU A 581 -59.35 4.09 -11.78
CA LEU A 581 -59.46 4.36 -10.35
C LEU A 581 -60.76 3.73 -9.81
N GLU A 582 -60.63 2.69 -8.98
CA GLU A 582 -61.73 1.97 -8.35
C GLU A 582 -62.19 2.68 -7.07
N THR A 583 -61.25 3.08 -6.21
CA THR A 583 -61.53 3.77 -4.94
C THR A 583 -60.52 4.88 -4.66
N ASP A 584 -60.98 5.93 -3.96
CA ASP A 584 -60.16 7.01 -3.39
C ASP A 584 -60.78 7.41 -2.06
N GLU A 585 -60.26 6.85 -0.96
CA GLU A 585 -60.82 7.01 0.38
C GLU A 585 -59.76 7.31 1.42
N ILE A 586 -60.19 7.85 2.57
CA ILE A 586 -59.34 8.02 3.75
C ILE A 586 -59.78 7.02 4.81
N VAL A 587 -58.88 6.11 5.16
CA VAL A 587 -59.05 5.12 6.22
C VAL A 587 -58.40 5.64 7.49
N THR A 588 -59.09 5.54 8.62
CA THR A 588 -58.52 5.87 9.94
C THR A 588 -58.09 4.59 10.66
N LEU A 589 -56.80 4.45 10.90
CA LEU A 589 -56.18 3.37 11.65
C LEU A 589 -55.84 3.89 13.05
N ASN A 590 -56.29 3.17 14.08
CA ASN A 590 -55.95 3.47 15.47
C ASN A 590 -55.06 2.35 16.00
N GLY A 591 -53.88 2.70 16.49
CA GLY A 591 -52.91 1.74 16.98
C GLY A 591 -52.20 2.20 18.24
N ILE A 592 -51.20 1.41 18.63
CA ILE A 592 -50.23 1.73 19.67
C ILE A 592 -48.84 1.78 19.08
N TRP A 593 -47.94 2.52 19.72
CA TRP A 593 -46.55 2.60 19.33
C TRP A 593 -45.60 2.38 20.51
N VAL A 594 -44.45 1.77 20.25
CA VAL A 594 -43.38 1.54 21.22
C VAL A 594 -42.04 1.90 20.59
N PHE A 595 -41.28 2.77 21.24
CA PHE A 595 -39.92 3.12 20.85
C PHE A 595 -38.90 2.47 21.79
N ASN A 596 -37.90 1.81 21.20
CA ASN A 596 -36.74 1.26 21.89
C ASN A 596 -35.49 2.04 21.45
N LEU A 597 -34.84 2.71 22.41
CA LEU A 597 -33.63 3.52 22.16
C LEU A 597 -32.42 2.65 21.80
N ASP A 598 -32.27 1.48 22.43
CA ASP A 598 -31.08 0.62 22.26
C ASP A 598 -30.98 0.10 20.82
N THR A 599 -32.13 -0.12 20.18
CA THR A 599 -32.23 -0.63 18.81
C THR A 599 -32.75 0.40 17.81
N TRP A 600 -33.03 1.63 18.26
CA TRP A 600 -33.71 2.67 17.48
C TRP A 600 -35.02 2.22 16.80
N SER A 601 -35.64 1.15 17.31
CA SER A 601 -36.80 0.56 16.68
C SER A 601 -38.08 1.22 17.18
N LEU A 602 -38.91 1.65 16.25
CA LEU A 602 -40.28 2.08 16.48
C LEU A 602 -41.22 0.96 15.98
N LYS A 603 -42.06 0.45 16.87
CA LYS A 603 -43.05 -0.58 16.54
C LYS A 603 -44.44 0.03 16.58
N LEU A 604 -45.20 -0.09 15.50
CA LEU A 604 -46.61 0.27 15.46
C LEU A 604 -47.47 -0.99 15.37
N SER A 605 -48.64 -0.99 15.99
CA SER A 605 -49.62 -2.09 15.86
C SER A 605 -50.48 -1.99 14.59
N VAL A 606 -50.25 -0.96 13.78
CA VAL A 606 -50.89 -0.68 12.50
C VAL A 606 -49.80 -0.17 11.55
N ASP A 607 -50.05 -0.21 10.25
CA ASP A 607 -49.09 0.29 9.26
C ASP A 607 -48.82 1.79 9.45
N MET A 608 -47.56 2.22 9.36
CA MET A 608 -47.22 3.65 9.35
C MET A 608 -47.86 4.36 8.17
N LEU A 609 -47.93 5.69 8.17
CA LEU A 609 -48.36 6.44 6.99
C LEU A 609 -47.36 6.21 5.85
N HIS A 610 -47.82 5.74 4.70
CA HIS A 610 -46.96 5.40 3.55
C HIS A 610 -47.67 5.63 2.20
N PRO A 611 -46.94 5.69 1.08
CA PRO A 611 -47.55 5.69 -0.24
C PRO A 611 -48.09 4.31 -0.60
N TRP A 612 -49.39 4.18 -0.97
CA TRP A 612 -49.97 2.91 -1.41
C TRP A 612 -49.25 2.30 -2.64
N THR A 613 -48.57 3.14 -3.42
CA THR A 613 -47.75 2.70 -4.55
C THR A 613 -46.52 1.90 -4.10
N ALA A 614 -46.21 1.85 -2.81
CA ALA A 614 -45.10 1.09 -2.23
C ALA A 614 -45.54 -0.24 -1.58
N ASP A 615 -46.83 -0.58 -1.59
CA ASP A 615 -47.34 -1.84 -0.99
C ASP A 615 -46.80 -3.10 -1.65
N TYR A 616 -46.26 -2.98 -2.86
CA TYR A 616 -45.57 -4.07 -3.53
C TYR A 616 -44.16 -4.33 -2.97
N ALA A 617 -43.62 -3.43 -2.15
CA ALA A 617 -42.21 -3.45 -1.75
C ALA A 617 -42.00 -3.73 -0.26
N VAL A 618 -42.99 -3.48 0.60
CA VAL A 618 -42.81 -3.56 2.07
C VAL A 618 -43.81 -4.55 2.66
N ALA A 619 -43.30 -5.50 3.45
CA ALA A 619 -44.12 -6.57 4.04
C ALA A 619 -44.71 -6.21 5.41
N ASP A 620 -44.05 -5.31 6.16
CA ASP A 620 -44.46 -4.90 7.51
C ASP A 620 -44.13 -3.41 7.70
N TRP A 621 -45.16 -2.57 7.53
CA TRP A 621 -45.07 -1.12 7.74
C TRP A 621 -45.11 -0.72 9.22
N GLY A 622 -45.31 -1.66 10.14
CA GLY A 622 -45.28 -1.45 11.58
C GLY A 622 -43.89 -1.70 12.19
N ASN A 623 -42.95 -2.28 11.45
CA ASN A 623 -41.57 -2.51 11.87
C ASN A 623 -40.62 -1.43 11.35
N ILE A 624 -40.36 -0.42 12.18
CA ILE A 624 -39.72 0.82 11.76
C ILE A 624 -38.39 1.00 12.50
N THR A 625 -37.41 1.57 11.81
CA THR A 625 -36.22 2.17 12.44
C THR A 625 -36.34 3.69 12.38
N VAL A 626 -36.15 4.37 13.51
CA VAL A 626 -36.13 5.84 13.55
C VAL A 626 -34.76 6.30 13.10
N PHE A 627 -34.67 6.80 11.87
CA PHE A 627 -33.42 7.31 11.31
C PHE A 627 -33.13 8.75 11.76
N ARG A 628 -34.19 9.57 11.88
CA ARG A 628 -34.08 10.98 12.30
C ARG A 628 -35.40 11.46 12.87
N ALA A 629 -35.37 12.28 13.92
CA ALA A 629 -36.56 12.90 14.50
C ALA A 629 -36.20 14.30 15.03
N GLU A 630 -36.61 15.36 14.36
CA GLU A 630 -36.31 16.76 14.69
C GLU A 630 -37.62 17.57 14.74
N GLU A 631 -37.56 18.86 15.04
CA GLU A 631 -38.76 19.70 15.18
C GLU A 631 -39.62 19.76 13.89
N ASN A 632 -38.98 19.75 12.72
CA ASN A 632 -39.63 19.96 11.43
C ASN A 632 -39.43 18.81 10.44
N VAL A 633 -38.77 17.72 10.84
CA VAL A 633 -38.56 16.55 9.99
C VAL A 633 -38.55 15.27 10.82
N LEU A 634 -39.16 14.23 10.29
CA LEU A 634 -39.10 12.88 10.83
C LEU A 634 -38.75 11.94 9.66
N ILE A 635 -37.73 11.10 9.83
CA ILE A 635 -37.35 10.08 8.84
C ILE A 635 -37.49 8.71 9.47
N LEU A 636 -38.41 7.93 8.91
CA LEU A 636 -38.71 6.57 9.35
C LEU A 636 -38.30 5.57 8.28
N GLN A 637 -37.64 4.49 8.67
CA GLN A 637 -37.17 3.46 7.76
C GLN A 637 -37.94 2.17 7.92
N VAL A 638 -38.28 1.56 6.78
CA VAL A 638 -38.80 0.19 6.69
C VAL A 638 -37.93 -0.61 5.73
N MET A 639 -37.96 -1.94 5.85
CA MET A 639 -37.17 -2.80 4.98
C MET A 639 -37.96 -3.19 3.72
N ARG A 640 -37.35 -2.99 2.55
CA ARG A 640 -37.82 -3.58 1.30
C ARG A 640 -37.79 -5.11 1.42
N SER A 641 -38.90 -5.74 1.12
CA SER A 641 -39.05 -7.19 1.04
C SER A 641 -38.61 -7.70 -0.33
N GLN A 642 -37.61 -8.57 -0.33
CA GLN A 642 -37.17 -9.24 -1.55
C GLN A 642 -38.23 -10.14 -2.16
N GLU A 643 -39.10 -10.73 -1.34
CA GLU A 643 -40.19 -11.58 -1.81
C GLU A 643 -41.29 -10.79 -2.53
N LEU A 644 -41.60 -9.58 -2.06
CA LEU A 644 -42.67 -8.77 -2.64
C LEU A 644 -42.19 -7.96 -3.85
N SER A 645 -40.98 -7.39 -3.76
CA SER A 645 -40.43 -6.50 -4.78
C SER A 645 -39.63 -7.21 -5.88
N GLU A 646 -39.23 -8.47 -5.66
CA GLU A 646 -38.28 -9.21 -6.50
C GLU A 646 -36.87 -8.55 -6.58
N GLU A 647 -36.57 -7.63 -5.66
CA GLU A 647 -35.30 -6.89 -5.57
C GLU A 647 -34.64 -7.06 -4.19
N ASP A 648 -33.33 -6.83 -4.08
CA ASP A 648 -32.60 -7.06 -2.81
C ASP A 648 -33.19 -6.31 -1.61
N ALA A 649 -33.09 -6.90 -0.42
CA ALA A 649 -33.53 -6.22 0.80
C ALA A 649 -32.72 -4.93 1.01
N MET A 650 -33.42 -3.82 1.22
CA MET A 650 -32.81 -2.49 1.35
C MET A 650 -33.65 -1.63 2.31
N PRO A 651 -33.03 -0.86 3.21
CA PRO A 651 -33.77 0.13 4.00
C PRO A 651 -34.32 1.24 3.10
N MET A 652 -35.62 1.53 3.23
CA MET A 652 -36.31 2.61 2.54
C MET A 652 -36.67 3.69 3.55
N GLY A 653 -36.06 4.87 3.43
CA GLY A 653 -36.30 5.98 4.36
C GLY A 653 -37.40 6.91 3.87
N TYR A 654 -38.49 7.05 4.62
CA TYR A 654 -39.61 7.94 4.31
C TYR A 654 -39.48 9.25 5.07
N VAL A 655 -39.61 10.37 4.36
CA VAL A 655 -39.49 11.72 4.92
C VAL A 655 -40.87 12.25 5.26
N PHE A 656 -41.03 12.64 6.52
CA PHE A 656 -42.24 13.24 7.06
C PHE A 656 -41.97 14.66 7.53
N VAL A 657 -42.94 15.53 7.29
CA VAL A 657 -42.94 16.93 7.70
C VAL A 657 -44.21 17.24 8.52
N PRO A 658 -44.20 18.29 9.35
CA PRO A 658 -45.40 18.71 10.06
C PRO A 658 -46.53 19.08 9.09
N VAL A 659 -47.76 18.77 9.47
CA VAL A 659 -48.95 19.39 8.87
C VAL A 659 -48.97 20.85 9.32
N GLU A 660 -48.97 21.78 8.35
CA GLU A 660 -49.08 23.23 8.61
C GLU A 660 -50.37 23.62 9.34
#